data_AF-A0A1H3JAS3-F1
#
_entry.id   AF-A0A1H3JAS3-F1
#
_cell.length_a   1.000
_cell.length_b   1.000
_cell.length_c   1.000
_cell.angle_alpha   90.00
_cell.angle_beta   90.00
_cell.angle_gamma   90.00
#
_symmetry.space_group_name_H-M   'P 1'
#
loop_
_entity.id
_entity.type
_entity.pdbx_description
1 polymer ?
#
loop_
_entity_poly.entity_id
_entity_poly.type
_entity_poly.pdbx_seq_one_letter_code
_entity_poly.pdbx_strand_id
1 'polypeptide(L)'
;MMERNPDTATQLSVSDFEEHAWLLQQQYPEQALKHFSAWRFTDEVNPARLEAALEAVITHIPELNVRYRFNDEGELLKVREDDWRACVAMLQADDDSQAQELLLAHQAQPWDAENQPPLAALIVQIKSDVILAFVLHQVLDQTCREDDLYRMTLDAYAGRSVGAAHLPWLQRHGTSGTGTPDTVAVARSADTGHDRAEVVTVILDEFRSALGEPTMAQDDDFFDFGGHSLLATRIIGKLLSTHGIEVQFNDFFSAPTAAALASRAQVLGTAGACALSEQAQEVQKAPFALAQASLGRAYVAFEFGTIFNLPFAMDFLDEVDERLFEQAFTDLIERHASLRTTFHFEAGEAYQQRIAPGQLGRFKWFWSSDESEGASLASEASYQFDLSRELPMRVRFLRDPQSQRQTLSLLVHHMAIDEWSLNVMMEELGKAYLARAVGKAPVWEAPAPSFHEYSVHEQARGINQQHLAYWTDMLRPATPGLTLPVVDGDSRVAVGEVSTRAEWFEIKPDQTLIDHLYSFARQNNSSLFGVVYSAIALALHKVGGLQDLVIGTSASGRTDPAYYETVGYFTTMVAHRVQFDSRQTVGALIENTSRLINESMAYADVPMEHIQQALGMTPADGLLFDVYVQIHANNALNGALPIPDAGSIRYRHIDPDKNQSMFGIQFEIMENMLDGQRSLRLVVTYRSDRYSAEQMARVSAAIEQVFALFVSPEGAAVKVEHVRA
;
A
#
# COMPACT_ATOMS: atom_id res chain seq x y z
N MET A 1 23.42 16.58 53.60
CA MET A 1 23.94 17.05 52.28
C MET A 1 22.76 17.78 51.66
N MET A 2 22.89 19.07 51.35
CA MET A 2 21.76 19.99 51.09
C MET A 2 20.71 19.40 50.14
N GLU A 3 19.47 19.30 50.62
CA GLU A 3 18.27 19.08 49.78
C GLU A 3 18.15 20.26 48.81
N ARG A 4 18.24 19.97 47.51
CA ARG A 4 17.93 20.96 46.46
C ARG A 4 16.42 21.22 46.52
N ASN A 5 16.07 22.49 46.64
CA ASN A 5 14.69 22.95 46.57
C ASN A 5 14.11 22.62 45.17
N PRO A 6 13.03 21.82 45.06
CA PRO A 6 12.48 21.41 43.75
C PRO A 6 11.95 22.58 42.90
N ASP A 7 11.75 23.77 43.49
CA ASP A 7 11.24 24.98 42.83
C ASP A 7 12.23 25.69 41.88
N THR A 8 13.35 25.07 41.50
CA THR A 8 14.32 25.65 40.54
C THR A 8 14.53 24.83 39.27
N ALA A 9 13.86 23.69 39.12
CA ALA A 9 13.94 22.90 37.89
C ALA A 9 12.96 23.45 36.83
N THR A 10 13.41 23.48 35.57
CA THR A 10 12.58 23.97 34.46
C THR A 10 11.47 22.96 34.21
N GLN A 11 10.24 23.29 34.63
CA GLN A 11 9.06 22.49 34.38
C GLN A 11 8.66 22.62 32.91
N LEU A 12 8.42 21.48 32.26
CA LEU A 12 7.86 21.39 30.93
C LEU A 12 6.40 20.95 31.03
N SER A 13 5.57 21.34 30.08
CA SER A 13 4.20 20.82 29.98
C SER A 13 4.24 19.33 29.68
N VAL A 14 3.46 18.53 30.41
CA VAL A 14 3.16 17.14 30.05
C VAL A 14 2.11 17.18 28.94
N SER A 15 2.34 16.48 27.83
CA SER A 15 1.29 16.30 26.82
C SER A 15 0.32 15.18 27.21
N ASP A 16 -0.89 15.19 26.65
CA ASP A 16 -1.88 14.11 26.84
C ASP A 16 -1.31 12.73 26.49
N PHE A 17 -0.45 12.67 25.47
CA PHE A 17 0.25 11.45 25.07
C PHE A 17 1.25 10.98 26.13
N GLU A 18 2.07 11.90 26.66
CA GLU A 18 3.05 11.59 27.69
C GLU A 18 2.38 11.12 28.98
N GLU A 19 1.28 11.78 29.38
CA GLU A 19 0.48 11.39 30.53
C GLU A 19 -0.14 10.00 30.33
N HIS A 20 -0.69 9.71 29.16
CA HIS A 20 -1.25 8.40 28.83
C HIS A 20 -0.18 7.30 28.84
N ALA A 21 0.98 7.53 28.19
CA ALA A 21 2.09 6.58 28.14
C ALA A 21 2.65 6.29 29.54
N TRP A 22 2.75 7.31 30.39
CA TRP A 22 3.16 7.17 31.79
C TRP A 22 2.11 6.40 32.61
N LEU A 23 0.82 6.70 32.47
CA LEU A 23 -0.26 6.00 33.16
C LEU A 23 -0.33 4.52 32.78
N LEU A 24 -0.20 4.21 31.50
CA LEU A 24 -0.18 2.84 30.99
C LEU A 24 0.94 2.02 31.62
N GLN A 25 2.14 2.59 31.73
CA GLN A 25 3.27 1.94 32.37
C GLN A 25 3.04 1.67 33.86
N GLN A 26 2.37 2.57 34.59
CA GLN A 26 2.03 2.35 36.00
C GLN A 26 0.99 1.25 36.18
N GLN A 27 0.05 1.11 35.24
CA GLN A 27 -0.99 0.09 35.29
C GLN A 27 -0.49 -1.28 34.80
N TYR A 28 0.37 -1.29 33.78
CA TYR A 28 0.85 -2.47 33.08
C TYR A 28 2.35 -2.35 32.76
N PRO A 29 3.24 -2.41 33.78
CA PRO A 29 4.68 -2.20 33.58
C PRO A 29 5.32 -3.21 32.61
N GLU A 30 4.74 -4.40 32.47
CA GLU A 30 5.14 -5.42 31.50
C GLU A 30 4.73 -5.12 30.04
N GLN A 31 3.83 -4.16 29.82
CA GLN A 31 3.36 -3.75 28.49
C GLN A 31 4.02 -2.47 27.98
N ALA A 32 4.88 -1.84 28.79
CA ALA A 32 5.58 -0.63 28.40
C ALA A 32 6.53 -0.90 27.23
N LEU A 33 6.23 -0.29 26.07
CA LEU A 33 7.04 -0.45 24.88
C LEU A 33 8.32 0.38 24.98
N LYS A 34 9.42 -0.23 24.53
CA LYS A 34 10.71 0.43 24.36
C LYS A 34 11.24 0.14 22.98
N HIS A 35 11.65 1.19 22.29
CA HIS A 35 12.35 1.06 21.04
C HIS A 35 13.85 0.85 21.31
N PHE A 36 14.43 -0.13 20.63
CA PHE A 36 15.83 -0.49 20.77
C PHE A 36 16.51 -0.57 19.41
N SER A 37 17.57 0.19 19.23
CA SER A 37 18.40 0.17 18.02
C SER A 37 19.88 0.16 18.40
N ALA A 38 20.70 -0.58 17.65
CA ALA A 38 22.14 -0.65 17.88
C ALA A 38 22.90 -0.64 16.54
N TRP A 39 23.98 0.13 16.48
CA TRP A 39 24.85 0.28 15.32
C TRP A 39 26.28 -0.03 15.72
N ARG A 40 26.92 -0.92 14.96
CA ARG A 40 28.34 -1.25 15.11
C ARG A 40 29.16 -0.39 14.16
N PHE A 41 30.17 0.28 14.70
CA PHE A 41 31.18 0.99 13.93
C PHE A 41 32.42 0.10 13.77
N THR A 42 32.77 -0.17 12.51
CA THR A 42 33.94 -0.98 12.13
C THR A 42 35.18 -0.14 11.82
N ASP A 43 35.04 1.20 11.80
CA ASP A 43 36.14 2.16 11.62
C ASP A 43 36.63 2.67 12.98
N GLU A 44 37.82 3.32 13.03
CA GLU A 44 38.34 3.94 14.26
C GLU A 44 37.42 5.09 14.74
N VAL A 45 36.45 4.75 15.58
CA VAL A 45 35.57 5.71 16.26
C VAL A 45 36.16 6.06 17.60
N ASN A 46 36.39 7.35 17.83
CA ASN A 46 36.76 7.90 19.13
C ASN A 46 35.53 7.94 20.07
N PRO A 47 35.47 7.14 21.15
CA PRO A 47 34.32 7.07 22.05
C PRO A 47 34.05 8.38 22.80
N ALA A 48 35.10 9.12 23.18
CA ALA A 48 34.95 10.40 23.89
C ALA A 48 34.32 11.47 22.99
N ARG A 49 34.60 11.43 21.68
CA ARG A 49 33.95 12.31 20.71
C ARG A 49 32.49 11.91 20.48
N LEU A 50 32.16 10.62 20.61
CA LEU A 50 30.79 10.12 20.50
C LEU A 50 29.97 10.50 21.73
N GLU A 51 30.56 10.42 22.91
CA GLU A 51 29.99 10.92 24.15
C GLU A 51 29.68 12.43 24.06
N ALA A 52 30.63 13.25 23.60
CA ALA A 52 30.42 14.69 23.39
C ALA A 52 29.33 14.99 22.33
N ALA A 53 29.18 14.13 21.32
CA ALA A 53 28.13 14.24 20.33
C ALA A 53 26.74 13.98 20.95
N LEU A 54 26.63 12.95 21.79
CA LEU A 54 25.41 12.65 22.53
C LEU A 54 25.04 13.77 23.51
N GLU A 55 26.01 14.35 24.21
CA GLU A 55 25.80 15.52 25.06
C GLU A 55 25.15 16.67 24.27
N ALA A 56 25.64 16.95 23.06
CA ALA A 56 25.08 18.00 22.21
C ALA A 56 23.64 17.69 21.78
N VAL A 57 23.33 16.42 21.47
CA VAL A 57 21.98 15.96 21.10
C VAL A 57 21.01 16.06 22.28
N ILE A 58 21.39 15.54 23.45
CA ILE A 58 20.58 15.57 24.67
C ILE A 58 20.34 17.01 25.14
N THR A 59 21.33 17.89 24.96
CA THR A 59 21.16 19.31 25.28
C THR A 59 20.20 20.01 24.32
N HIS A 60 20.16 19.57 23.06
CA HIS A 60 19.30 20.12 22.02
C HIS A 60 17.84 19.65 22.13
N ILE A 61 17.59 18.43 22.61
CA ILE A 61 16.26 17.87 22.84
C ILE A 61 16.09 17.60 24.35
N PRO A 62 15.64 18.61 25.13
CA PRO A 62 15.51 18.51 26.58
C PRO A 62 14.64 17.35 27.06
N GLU A 63 13.64 16.96 26.26
CA GLU A 63 12.69 15.87 26.53
C GLU A 63 13.40 14.52 26.69
N LEU A 64 14.62 14.35 26.14
CA LEU A 64 15.42 13.14 26.34
C LEU A 64 15.89 12.97 27.79
N ASN A 65 15.99 14.07 28.56
CA ASN A 65 16.43 14.06 29.95
C ASN A 65 15.42 14.70 30.91
N VAL A 66 14.21 14.14 30.93
CA VAL A 66 13.15 14.54 31.85
C VAL A 66 12.83 13.45 32.89
N ARG A 67 12.17 13.85 33.97
CA ARG A 67 11.58 12.99 34.99
C ARG A 67 10.12 13.35 35.19
N TYR A 68 9.29 12.35 35.44
CA TYR A 68 7.87 12.54 35.72
C TYR A 68 7.63 12.34 37.23
N ARG A 69 7.21 13.40 37.93
CA ARG A 69 7.01 13.43 39.39
C ARG A 69 5.64 14.01 39.72
N PHE A 70 5.04 13.66 40.85
CA PHE A 70 3.84 14.34 41.33
C PHE A 70 4.19 15.55 42.20
N ASN A 71 3.40 16.62 42.09
CA ASN A 71 3.40 17.69 43.10
C ASN A 71 2.51 17.32 44.30
N ASP A 72 2.52 18.19 45.32
CA ASP A 72 1.71 18.03 46.53
C ASP A 72 0.19 18.07 46.26
N GLU A 73 -0.22 18.56 45.09
CA GLU A 73 -1.62 18.60 44.62
C GLU A 73 -2.04 17.36 43.81
N GLY A 74 -1.12 16.44 43.52
CA GLY A 74 -1.38 15.21 42.77
C GLY A 74 -1.36 15.37 41.24
N GLU A 75 -0.82 16.47 40.72
CA GLU A 75 -0.61 16.70 39.28
C GLU A 75 0.74 16.14 38.83
N LEU A 76 0.78 15.51 37.66
CA LEU A 76 2.00 14.98 37.07
C LEU A 76 2.83 16.13 36.48
N LEU A 77 4.06 16.28 36.94
CA LEU A 77 5.04 17.25 36.49
C LEU A 77 6.11 16.58 35.64
N LYS A 78 6.43 17.17 34.48
CA LYS A 78 7.62 16.83 33.67
C LYS A 78 8.74 17.80 34.01
N VAL A 79 9.78 17.29 34.65
CA VAL A 79 10.91 18.05 35.18
C VAL A 79 12.14 17.75 34.35
N ARG A 80 12.73 18.78 33.72
CA ARG A 80 14.02 18.65 33.04
C ARG A 80 15.16 18.56 34.05
N GLU A 81 16.08 17.63 33.83
CA GLU A 81 17.36 17.56 34.55
C GLU A 81 18.50 18.08 33.65
N ASP A 82 19.44 18.82 34.24
CA ASP A 82 20.56 19.42 33.49
C ASP A 82 21.73 18.44 33.27
N ASP A 83 21.86 17.41 34.10
CA ASP A 83 22.93 16.44 33.98
C ASP A 83 22.59 15.36 32.94
N TRP A 84 23.06 15.56 31.71
CA TRP A 84 22.86 14.65 30.58
C TRP A 84 23.48 13.26 30.80
N ARG A 85 24.46 13.14 31.71
CA ARG A 85 25.18 11.88 31.95
C ARG A 85 24.26 10.74 32.39
N ALA A 86 23.11 11.06 32.98
CA ALA A 86 22.10 10.06 33.30
C ALA A 86 21.55 9.32 32.06
N CYS A 87 21.64 9.93 30.88
CA CYS A 87 21.16 9.36 29.62
C CYS A 87 22.23 8.52 28.91
N VAL A 88 23.50 8.57 29.31
CA VAL A 88 24.60 7.92 28.56
C VAL A 88 25.37 6.96 29.45
N ALA A 89 25.54 5.72 28.99
CA ALA A 89 26.35 4.71 29.67
C ALA A 89 27.50 4.22 28.76
N MET A 90 28.72 4.28 29.28
CA MET A 90 29.89 3.67 28.64
C MET A 90 30.13 2.28 29.21
N LEU A 91 30.14 1.27 28.36
CA LEU A 91 30.28 -0.13 28.71
C LEU A 91 31.51 -0.73 28.01
N GLN A 92 32.10 -1.75 28.62
CA GLN A 92 33.22 -2.50 28.06
C GLN A 92 32.79 -3.96 27.92
N ALA A 93 33.08 -4.56 26.77
CA ALA A 93 32.85 -5.97 26.52
C ALA A 93 34.10 -6.62 25.89
N ASP A 94 34.42 -7.83 26.34
CA ASP A 94 35.55 -8.63 25.89
C ASP A 94 35.29 -9.27 24.51
N ASP A 95 34.03 -9.58 24.22
CA ASP A 95 33.55 -10.15 22.95
C ASP A 95 32.10 -9.76 22.62
N ASP A 96 31.67 -10.13 21.41
CA ASP A 96 30.33 -9.82 20.88
C ASP A 96 29.21 -10.45 21.72
N SER A 97 29.45 -11.60 22.38
CA SER A 97 28.44 -12.26 23.22
C SER A 97 28.19 -11.46 24.48
N GLN A 98 29.26 -11.02 25.15
CA GLN A 98 29.15 -10.16 26.33
C GLN A 98 28.53 -8.80 25.98
N ALA A 99 28.86 -8.23 24.81
CA ALA A 99 28.25 -6.99 24.35
C ALA A 99 26.73 -7.14 24.13
N GLN A 100 26.31 -8.24 23.52
CA GLN A 100 24.89 -8.54 23.32
C GLN A 100 24.16 -8.74 24.67
N GLU A 101 24.78 -9.45 25.62
CA GLU A 101 24.21 -9.62 26.98
C GLU A 101 24.03 -8.28 27.70
N LEU A 102 25.02 -7.39 27.62
CA LEU A 102 24.94 -6.05 28.20
C LEU A 102 23.81 -5.22 27.57
N LEU A 103 23.70 -5.22 26.24
CA LEU A 103 22.65 -4.49 25.53
C LEU A 103 21.25 -5.01 25.88
N LEU A 104 21.05 -6.33 25.87
CA LEU A 104 19.78 -6.95 26.25
C LEU A 104 19.43 -6.70 27.72
N ALA A 105 20.42 -6.72 28.62
CA ALA A 105 20.20 -6.40 30.02
C ALA A 105 19.71 -4.95 30.21
N HIS A 106 20.25 -4.00 29.46
CA HIS A 106 19.78 -2.61 29.49
C HIS A 106 18.42 -2.42 28.83
N GLN A 107 18.12 -3.14 27.75
CA GLN A 107 16.79 -3.13 27.12
C GLN A 107 15.71 -3.65 28.09
N ALA A 108 16.01 -4.73 28.82
CA ALA A 108 15.08 -5.40 29.73
C ALA A 108 14.91 -4.72 31.10
N GLN A 109 15.75 -3.73 31.44
CA GLN A 109 15.60 -2.99 32.70
C GLN A 109 14.25 -2.25 32.70
N PRO A 110 13.45 -2.30 33.79
CA PRO A 110 12.27 -1.46 33.90
C PRO A 110 12.67 0.02 33.90
N TRP A 111 11.85 0.87 33.28
CA TRP A 111 12.07 2.31 33.36
C TRP A 111 11.40 2.88 34.62
N ASP A 112 12.16 3.61 35.42
CA ASP A 112 11.63 4.37 36.57
C ASP A 112 11.49 5.84 36.16
N ALA A 113 10.27 6.27 35.83
CA ALA A 113 10.01 7.60 35.31
C ALA A 113 10.38 8.74 36.29
N GLU A 114 10.46 8.47 37.60
CA GLU A 114 10.77 9.48 38.61
C GLU A 114 12.28 9.77 38.69
N ASN A 115 13.10 8.73 38.44
CA ASN A 115 14.54 8.75 38.68
C ASN A 115 15.39 8.57 37.41
N GLN A 116 14.84 8.00 36.34
CA GLN A 116 15.55 7.68 35.11
C GLN A 116 15.05 8.48 33.90
N PRO A 117 15.95 8.85 32.98
CA PRO A 117 15.54 9.49 31.73
C PRO A 117 14.82 8.48 30.82
N PRO A 118 13.91 8.95 29.95
CA PRO A 118 13.25 8.09 28.98
C PRO A 118 14.19 7.61 27.85
N LEU A 119 15.38 8.23 27.71
CA LEU A 119 16.46 7.78 26.83
C LEU A 119 17.60 7.12 27.63
N ALA A 120 18.06 5.95 27.17
CA ALA A 120 19.38 5.42 27.51
C ALA A 120 20.22 5.17 26.25
N ALA A 121 21.29 5.93 26.08
CA ALA A 121 22.31 5.76 25.05
C ALA A 121 23.49 4.96 25.59
N LEU A 122 23.83 3.86 24.93
CA LEU A 122 24.87 2.92 25.35
C LEU A 122 26.02 2.99 24.35
N ILE A 123 27.23 3.24 24.84
CA ILE A 123 28.47 3.13 24.06
C ILE A 123 29.21 1.91 24.57
N VAL A 124 29.17 0.81 23.81
CA VAL A 124 29.86 -0.45 24.16
C VAL A 124 31.16 -0.56 23.37
N GLN A 125 32.28 -0.57 24.07
CA GLN A 125 33.59 -0.80 23.46
C GLN A 125 33.87 -2.31 23.41
N ILE A 126 34.23 -2.82 22.22
CA ILE A 126 34.66 -4.22 22.02
C ILE A 126 36.00 -4.20 21.30
N LYS A 127 37.11 -4.35 22.03
CA LYS A 127 38.47 -4.24 21.47
C LYS A 127 38.63 -2.92 20.67
N SER A 128 38.74 -2.99 19.33
CA SER A 128 38.83 -1.84 18.41
C SER A 128 37.48 -1.26 17.99
N ASP A 129 36.39 -2.00 18.17
CA ASP A 129 35.08 -1.66 17.65
C ASP A 129 34.25 -0.93 18.72
N VAL A 130 33.31 -0.12 18.26
CA VAL A 130 32.36 0.59 19.12
C VAL A 130 30.94 0.27 18.66
N ILE A 131 30.06 -0.08 19.59
CA ILE A 131 28.62 -0.16 19.37
C ILE A 131 27.97 1.04 20.04
N LEU A 132 27.16 1.78 19.29
CA LEU A 132 26.23 2.75 19.84
C LEU A 132 24.85 2.11 19.84
N ALA A 133 24.14 2.14 20.96
CA ALA A 133 22.75 1.70 21.04
C ALA A 133 21.89 2.74 21.73
N PHE A 134 20.61 2.77 21.38
CA PHE A 134 19.61 3.59 22.05
C PHE A 134 18.47 2.70 22.54
N VAL A 135 18.05 2.95 23.78
CA VAL A 135 16.80 2.45 24.37
C VAL A 135 15.92 3.68 24.60
N LEU A 136 14.83 3.80 23.87
CA LEU A 136 13.85 4.89 24.03
C LEU A 136 12.58 4.32 24.62
N HIS A 137 12.05 4.96 25.66
CA HIS A 137 10.72 4.65 26.15
C HIS A 137 9.65 5.27 25.24
N GLN A 138 8.50 4.60 25.08
CA GLN A 138 7.38 5.03 24.24
C GLN A 138 6.86 6.45 24.53
N VAL A 139 7.18 7.01 25.71
CA VAL A 139 6.86 8.40 26.07
C VAL A 139 7.52 9.42 25.12
N LEU A 140 8.59 9.02 24.41
CA LEU A 140 9.30 9.85 23.44
C LEU A 140 8.78 9.73 22.00
N ASP A 141 7.75 8.93 21.72
CA ASP A 141 7.33 8.63 20.34
C ASP A 141 6.88 9.87 19.55
N GLN A 142 6.35 10.88 20.24
CA GLN A 142 5.99 12.18 19.65
C GLN A 142 7.13 13.21 19.70
N THR A 143 8.25 12.88 20.33
CA THR A 143 9.42 13.76 20.49
C THR A 143 10.48 13.48 19.42
N CYS A 144 10.90 12.21 19.28
CA CYS A 144 11.97 11.82 18.37
C CYS A 144 12.00 10.31 18.11
N ARG A 145 12.58 9.89 16.98
CA ARG A 145 12.81 8.48 16.64
C ARG A 145 14.29 8.12 16.75
N GLU A 146 14.60 6.82 16.84
CA GLU A 146 16.00 6.33 16.99
C GLU A 146 16.89 6.78 15.82
N ASP A 147 16.34 6.77 14.61
CA ASP A 147 17.03 7.17 13.37
C ASP A 147 17.41 8.65 13.38
N ASP A 148 16.56 9.51 13.93
CA ASP A 148 16.83 10.94 14.04
C ASP A 148 17.92 11.21 15.07
N LEU A 149 17.85 10.55 16.23
CA LEU A 149 18.92 10.60 17.24
C LEU A 149 20.24 10.09 16.68
N TYR A 150 20.23 9.00 15.92
CA TYR A 150 21.43 8.46 15.29
C TYR A 150 22.05 9.46 14.31
N ARG A 151 21.24 10.03 13.40
CA ARG A 151 21.71 11.05 12.45
C ARG A 151 22.25 12.30 13.14
N MET A 152 21.53 12.84 14.12
CA MET A 152 21.96 14.01 14.89
C MET A 152 23.25 13.74 15.65
N THR A 153 23.41 12.53 16.19
CA THR A 153 24.64 12.09 16.87
C THR A 153 25.80 12.02 15.88
N LEU A 154 25.60 11.46 14.67
CA LEU A 154 26.64 11.43 13.64
C LEU A 154 27.00 12.82 13.12
N ASP A 155 26.03 13.71 13.00
CA ASP A 155 26.24 15.11 12.62
C ASP A 155 27.07 15.85 13.67
N ALA A 156 26.67 15.76 14.94
CA ALA A 156 27.42 16.30 16.06
C ALA A 156 28.82 15.72 16.15
N TYR A 157 28.93 14.39 15.96
CA TYR A 157 30.22 13.70 15.90
C TYR A 157 31.09 14.28 14.80
N ALA A 158 30.55 14.53 13.61
CA ALA A 158 31.26 15.16 12.50
C ALA A 158 31.56 16.66 12.71
N GLY A 159 31.12 17.26 13.81
CA GLY A 159 31.29 18.68 14.12
C GLY A 159 30.27 19.60 13.45
N ARG A 160 29.15 19.07 12.96
CA ARG A 160 28.01 19.84 12.46
C ARG A 160 27.10 20.26 13.63
N SER A 161 26.37 21.36 13.46
CA SER A 161 25.42 21.82 14.49
C SER A 161 24.26 20.84 14.62
N VAL A 162 23.94 20.45 15.85
CA VAL A 162 22.72 19.72 16.18
C VAL A 162 21.51 20.59 15.86
N GLY A 163 20.56 20.07 15.10
CA GLY A 163 19.39 20.82 14.64
C GLY A 163 19.64 21.79 13.48
N ALA A 164 20.81 21.74 12.82
CA ALA A 164 20.93 22.36 11.50
C ALA A 164 19.89 21.73 10.59
N ALA A 165 18.93 22.53 10.11
CA ALA A 165 17.97 22.08 9.11
C ALA A 165 18.75 21.49 7.92
N HIS A 166 18.71 20.17 7.78
CA HIS A 166 18.94 19.55 6.49
C HIS A 166 17.72 19.91 5.64
N LEU A 167 17.78 21.11 5.07
CA LEU A 167 16.92 21.49 3.96
C LEU A 167 17.06 20.40 2.88
N PRO A 168 15.95 19.92 2.29
CA PRO A 168 16.02 19.07 1.12
C PRO A 168 16.75 19.85 0.03
N TRP A 169 17.97 19.41 -0.28
CA TRP A 169 18.73 19.54 -1.52
C TRP A 169 18.21 20.48 -2.63
N LEU A 170 17.91 21.77 -2.40
CA LEU A 170 17.83 22.73 -3.50
C LEU A 170 18.34 24.12 -3.12
N GLN A 171 19.24 24.61 -3.97
CA GLN A 171 19.74 25.98 -4.13
C GLN A 171 20.91 26.43 -3.24
N ARG A 172 22.12 26.26 -3.79
CA ARG A 172 23.21 27.22 -3.59
C ARG A 172 23.12 28.34 -4.64
N HIS A 173 22.45 29.43 -4.29
CA HIS A 173 22.81 30.79 -4.69
C HIS A 173 22.63 31.62 -3.41
N GLY A 174 23.65 32.23 -2.80
CA GLY A 174 24.46 33.30 -3.35
C GLY A 174 24.14 34.59 -2.58
N THR A 175 25.08 35.00 -1.72
CA THR A 175 25.32 36.37 -1.19
C THR A 175 24.48 36.93 -0.02
N SER A 176 25.14 36.95 1.15
CA SER A 176 25.40 38.09 2.07
C SER A 176 24.37 39.21 2.28
N GLY A 177 23.98 39.42 3.54
CA GLY A 177 23.39 40.67 4.03
C GLY A 177 23.17 40.67 5.54
N THR A 178 23.94 41.46 6.27
CA THR A 178 24.01 41.65 7.72
C THR A 178 22.78 42.34 8.33
N GLY A 179 22.33 41.93 9.52
CA GLY A 179 21.44 42.72 10.38
C GLY A 179 20.97 41.97 11.63
N THR A 180 21.36 42.46 12.79
CA THR A 180 21.00 42.00 14.15
C THR A 180 19.50 42.11 14.48
N PRO A 181 18.95 41.27 15.38
CA PRO A 181 17.53 41.29 15.75
C PRO A 181 17.26 42.25 16.91
N ASP A 182 16.28 43.14 16.74
CA ASP A 182 15.62 43.83 17.86
C ASP A 182 14.34 43.09 18.23
N THR A 183 14.28 42.71 19.50
CA THR A 183 13.15 42.13 20.21
C THR A 183 11.99 43.12 20.36
N VAL A 184 10.81 42.75 19.89
CA VAL A 184 9.56 43.08 20.58
C VAL A 184 8.64 41.86 20.55
N ALA A 185 8.53 41.23 21.71
CA ALA A 185 7.50 40.23 21.99
C ALA A 185 6.12 40.89 21.84
N VAL A 186 5.37 40.44 20.85
CA VAL A 186 3.91 40.52 20.86
C VAL A 186 3.43 39.09 21.01
N ALA A 187 2.79 38.81 22.14
CA ALA A 187 2.08 37.57 22.38
C ALA A 187 1.18 37.25 21.18
N ARG A 188 1.52 36.20 20.45
CA ARG A 188 0.63 35.54 19.50
C ARG A 188 0.44 34.12 20.00
N SER A 189 -0.68 33.92 20.69
CA SER A 189 -1.38 32.64 20.66
C SER A 189 -1.62 32.29 19.19
N ALA A 190 -0.88 31.32 18.68
CA ALA A 190 -1.20 30.66 17.43
C ALA A 190 -1.75 29.27 17.79
N ASP A 191 -2.98 29.28 18.28
CA ASP A 191 -3.93 28.22 17.98
C ASP A 191 -4.19 28.32 16.48
N THR A 192 -3.54 27.48 15.68
CA THR A 192 -3.97 27.22 14.29
C THR A 192 -4.96 26.07 14.33
N GLY A 193 -6.08 26.31 15.00
CA GLY A 193 -7.25 25.45 14.95
C GLY A 193 -7.84 25.48 13.56
N HIS A 194 -7.59 24.43 12.78
CA HIS A 194 -8.68 23.93 11.96
C HIS A 194 -9.71 23.37 12.93
N ASP A 195 -10.96 23.82 12.85
CA ASP A 195 -12.00 23.30 13.72
C ASP A 195 -12.08 21.79 13.46
N ARG A 196 -11.98 20.96 14.51
CA ARG A 196 -12.10 19.51 14.37
C ARG A 196 -13.40 19.14 13.64
N ALA A 197 -14.45 19.95 13.78
CA ALA A 197 -15.69 19.80 13.02
C ALA A 197 -15.51 19.99 11.50
N GLU A 198 -14.61 20.88 11.07
CA GLU A 198 -14.27 21.07 9.65
C GLU A 198 -13.52 19.86 9.10
N VAL A 199 -12.52 19.33 9.82
CA VAL A 199 -11.78 18.11 9.43
C VAL A 199 -12.72 16.91 9.32
N VAL A 200 -13.66 16.74 10.26
CA VAL A 200 -14.69 15.69 10.19
C VAL A 200 -15.55 15.84 8.94
N THR A 201 -15.96 17.06 8.60
CA THR A 201 -16.80 17.33 7.42
C THR A 201 -16.05 16.98 6.13
N VAL A 202 -14.78 17.38 6.03
CA VAL A 202 -13.93 17.07 4.86
C VAL A 202 -13.74 15.57 4.70
N ILE A 203 -13.38 14.84 5.77
CA ILE A 203 -13.21 13.38 5.71
C ILE A 203 -14.53 12.69 5.34
N LEU A 204 -15.65 13.15 5.90
CA LEU A 204 -16.97 12.60 5.60
C LEU A 204 -17.37 12.82 4.14
N ASP A 205 -17.09 13.98 3.56
CA ASP A 205 -17.39 14.26 2.17
C ASP A 205 -16.52 13.43 1.22
N GLU A 206 -15.26 13.18 1.58
CA GLU A 206 -14.41 12.24 0.84
C GLU A 206 -14.93 10.79 0.94
N PHE A 207 -15.41 10.37 2.11
CA PHE A 207 -16.05 9.06 2.28
C PHE A 207 -17.28 8.92 1.40
N ARG A 208 -18.21 9.88 1.47
CA ARG A 208 -19.44 9.90 0.66
C ARG A 208 -19.14 9.87 -0.83
N SER A 209 -18.16 10.65 -1.28
CA SER A 209 -17.76 10.68 -2.68
C SER A 209 -17.13 9.36 -3.12
N ALA A 210 -16.24 8.79 -2.32
CA ALA A 210 -15.51 7.56 -2.66
C ALA A 210 -16.40 6.32 -2.64
N LEU A 211 -17.38 6.28 -1.73
CA LEU A 211 -18.31 5.16 -1.56
C LEU A 211 -19.58 5.30 -2.40
N GLY A 212 -19.86 6.50 -2.92
CA GLY A 212 -21.13 6.80 -3.60
C GLY A 212 -22.32 6.86 -2.64
N GLU A 213 -22.08 7.12 -1.36
CA GLU A 213 -23.05 7.00 -0.27
C GLU A 213 -23.35 8.36 0.39
N PRO A 214 -24.19 9.21 -0.23
CA PRO A 214 -24.39 10.60 0.22
C PRO A 214 -25.05 10.72 1.59
N THR A 215 -25.71 9.66 2.08
CA THR A 215 -26.40 9.63 3.37
C THR A 215 -25.53 9.19 4.55
N MET A 216 -24.28 8.77 4.30
CA MET A 216 -23.35 8.34 5.36
C MET A 216 -23.17 9.45 6.42
N ALA A 217 -23.20 9.07 7.70
CA ALA A 217 -23.00 9.93 8.86
C ALA A 217 -21.54 9.89 9.35
N GLN A 218 -21.15 10.87 10.17
CA GLN A 218 -19.77 11.00 10.65
C GLN A 218 -19.27 9.84 11.54
N ASP A 219 -20.20 9.13 12.18
CA ASP A 219 -19.94 8.01 13.09
C ASP A 219 -20.15 6.64 12.41
N ASP A 220 -20.48 6.65 11.12
CA ASP A 220 -20.61 5.42 10.33
C ASP A 220 -19.23 4.86 9.99
N ASP A 221 -19.09 3.54 10.09
CA ASP A 221 -17.87 2.81 9.80
C ASP A 221 -17.63 2.75 8.27
N PHE A 222 -16.46 3.20 7.84
CA PHE A 222 -16.03 3.20 6.44
C PHE A 222 -16.17 1.84 5.75
N PHE A 223 -15.79 0.77 6.43
CA PHE A 223 -15.86 -0.58 5.88
C PHE A 223 -17.30 -1.12 5.89
N ASP A 224 -18.19 -0.56 6.71
CA ASP A 224 -19.60 -0.95 6.68
C ASP A 224 -20.29 -0.57 5.36
N PHE A 225 -19.89 0.54 4.78
CA PHE A 225 -20.41 1.08 3.52
C PHE A 225 -19.61 0.62 2.29
N GLY A 226 -18.80 -0.43 2.41
CA GLY A 226 -18.05 -1.01 1.29
C GLY A 226 -16.68 -0.39 1.06
N GLY A 227 -16.14 0.34 2.02
CA GLY A 227 -14.76 0.80 2.01
C GLY A 227 -13.76 -0.36 2.03
N HIS A 228 -12.63 -0.17 1.35
CA HIS A 228 -11.52 -1.13 1.31
C HIS A 228 -10.18 -0.39 1.22
N SER A 229 -9.07 -1.13 1.28
CA SER A 229 -7.70 -0.59 1.30
C SER A 229 -7.39 0.36 0.14
N LEU A 230 -7.90 0.06 -1.06
CA LEU A 230 -7.72 0.90 -2.25
C LEU A 230 -8.41 2.27 -2.08
N LEU A 231 -9.68 2.27 -1.66
CA LEU A 231 -10.43 3.50 -1.40
C LEU A 231 -9.82 4.29 -0.25
N ALA A 232 -9.37 3.62 0.83
CA ALA A 232 -8.66 4.27 1.92
C ALA A 232 -7.39 4.99 1.42
N THR A 233 -6.59 4.34 0.58
CA THR A 233 -5.38 4.94 -0.03
C THR A 233 -5.73 6.15 -0.90
N ARG A 234 -6.83 6.07 -1.69
CA ARG A 234 -7.35 7.20 -2.49
C ARG A 234 -7.70 8.38 -1.60
N ILE A 235 -8.47 8.12 -0.54
CA ILE A 235 -8.96 9.14 0.39
C ILE A 235 -7.78 9.78 1.12
N ILE A 236 -6.82 8.99 1.64
CA ILE A 236 -5.61 9.52 2.30
C ILE A 236 -4.85 10.47 1.38
N GLY A 237 -4.57 10.06 0.14
CA GLY A 237 -3.83 10.92 -0.78
C GLY A 237 -4.62 12.16 -1.20
N LYS A 238 -5.96 12.08 -1.31
CA LYS A 238 -6.80 13.24 -1.62
C LYS A 238 -6.91 14.21 -0.45
N LEU A 239 -7.09 13.70 0.77
CA LEU A 239 -7.02 14.47 2.02
C LEU A 239 -5.69 15.22 2.13
N LEU A 240 -4.57 14.55 1.86
CA LEU A 240 -3.25 15.15 1.92
C LEU A 240 -3.05 16.21 0.83
N SER A 241 -3.36 15.88 -0.43
CA SER A 241 -3.06 16.74 -1.58
C SER A 241 -4.01 17.94 -1.73
N THR A 242 -5.29 17.77 -1.40
CA THR A 242 -6.32 18.79 -1.61
C THR A 242 -6.56 19.62 -0.36
N HIS A 243 -6.49 18.97 0.82
CA HIS A 243 -6.89 19.58 2.09
C HIS A 243 -5.74 19.73 3.08
N GLY A 244 -4.54 19.20 2.78
CA GLY A 244 -3.40 19.21 3.71
C GLY A 244 -3.60 18.35 4.96
N ILE A 245 -4.54 17.41 4.91
CA ILE A 245 -4.91 16.54 6.04
C ILE A 245 -4.17 15.20 5.88
N GLU A 246 -3.24 14.92 6.77
CA GLU A 246 -2.51 13.66 6.81
C GLU A 246 -3.22 12.66 7.74
N VAL A 247 -3.46 11.45 7.24
CA VAL A 247 -4.06 10.33 7.97
C VAL A 247 -3.22 9.08 7.69
N GLN A 248 -2.89 8.30 8.73
CA GLN A 248 -2.14 7.07 8.53
C GLN A 248 -3.07 5.95 8.03
N PHE A 249 -2.56 5.07 7.17
CA PHE A 249 -3.37 3.97 6.62
C PHE A 249 -3.94 3.05 7.72
N ASN A 250 -3.15 2.79 8.78
CA ASN A 250 -3.60 1.97 9.90
C ASN A 250 -4.71 2.63 10.74
N ASP A 251 -4.90 3.95 10.65
CA ASP A 251 -6.00 4.64 11.34
C ASP A 251 -7.35 4.27 10.75
N PHE A 252 -7.42 3.93 9.45
CA PHE A 252 -8.67 3.46 8.86
C PHE A 252 -9.20 2.23 9.57
N PHE A 253 -8.36 1.29 10.01
CA PHE A 253 -8.81 0.06 10.68
C PHE A 253 -9.09 0.26 12.17
N SER A 254 -8.29 1.08 12.83
CA SER A 254 -8.38 1.28 14.28
C SER A 254 -9.31 2.42 14.70
N ALA A 255 -9.68 3.30 13.76
CA ALA A 255 -10.58 4.43 13.93
C ALA A 255 -11.43 4.64 12.64
N PRO A 256 -12.29 3.68 12.24
CA PRO A 256 -12.89 3.61 10.89
C PRO A 256 -13.98 4.63 10.57
N THR A 257 -14.26 5.60 11.43
CA THR A 257 -15.31 6.61 11.21
C THR A 257 -14.69 7.96 10.87
N ALA A 258 -15.40 8.83 10.15
CA ALA A 258 -14.89 10.17 9.83
C ALA A 258 -14.57 10.96 11.11
N ALA A 259 -15.41 10.84 12.14
CA ALA A 259 -15.20 11.45 13.45
C ALA A 259 -13.94 10.92 14.18
N ALA A 260 -13.69 9.61 14.10
CA ALA A 260 -12.55 8.97 14.73
C ALA A 260 -11.24 9.21 13.95
N LEU A 261 -11.27 9.15 12.61
CA LEU A 261 -10.12 9.52 11.77
C LEU A 261 -9.70 10.97 11.99
N ALA A 262 -10.66 11.90 12.05
CA ALA A 262 -10.36 13.31 12.32
C ALA A 262 -9.65 13.53 13.66
N SER A 263 -9.85 12.63 14.64
CA SER A 263 -9.14 12.70 15.93
C SER A 263 -7.66 12.33 15.86
N ARG A 264 -7.27 11.63 14.79
CA ARG A 264 -5.92 11.15 14.53
C ARG A 264 -5.24 11.86 13.37
N ALA A 265 -6.00 12.63 12.61
CA ALA A 265 -5.52 13.37 11.47
C ALA A 265 -4.60 14.52 11.91
N GLN A 266 -3.51 14.71 11.18
CA GLN A 266 -2.64 15.87 11.34
C GLN A 266 -2.94 16.88 10.24
N VAL A 267 -3.30 18.10 10.61
CA VAL A 267 -3.51 19.17 9.62
C VAL A 267 -2.19 19.87 9.39
N LEU A 268 -1.58 19.59 8.25
CA LEU A 268 -0.37 20.27 7.82
C LEU A 268 -0.76 21.68 7.34
N GLY A 269 -0.10 22.70 7.88
CA GLY A 269 -0.23 24.06 7.34
C GLY A 269 0.06 24.02 5.83
N THR A 270 -0.73 24.74 5.03
CA THR A 270 -0.75 24.73 3.56
C THR A 270 0.58 25.18 2.93
N ALA A 271 1.61 24.35 3.07
CA ALA A 271 2.94 24.51 2.52
C ALA A 271 3.39 23.17 1.94
N GLY A 272 2.71 22.75 0.87
CA GLY A 272 3.06 21.49 0.21
C GLY A 272 2.05 20.93 -0.78
N ALA A 273 1.13 21.74 -1.32
CA ALA A 273 0.50 21.34 -2.57
C ALA A 273 1.61 21.32 -3.63
N CYS A 274 2.13 20.13 -3.95
CA CYS A 274 2.85 19.91 -5.20
C CYS A 274 1.84 20.12 -6.34
N ALA A 275 1.55 21.37 -6.65
CA ALA A 275 0.85 21.74 -7.85
C ALA A 275 1.73 21.23 -8.99
N LEU A 276 1.27 20.18 -9.69
CA LEU A 276 1.76 19.87 -11.02
C LEU A 276 1.69 21.19 -11.80
N SER A 277 2.84 21.62 -12.32
CA SER A 277 2.97 22.91 -13.00
C SER A 277 1.85 23.07 -14.02
N GLU A 278 1.14 24.21 -14.00
CA GLU A 278 0.11 24.59 -14.99
C GLU A 278 0.67 24.67 -16.43
N GLN A 279 1.96 24.38 -16.62
CA GLN A 279 2.64 24.25 -17.91
C GLN A 279 3.15 22.82 -18.10
N ALA A 280 2.26 21.83 -18.03
CA ALA A 280 2.54 20.48 -18.46
C ALA A 280 2.93 20.49 -19.96
N GLN A 281 4.22 20.31 -20.24
CA GLN A 281 4.74 20.28 -21.60
C GLN A 281 4.27 18.96 -22.23
N GLU A 282 3.46 19.03 -23.29
CA GLU A 282 2.80 17.85 -23.84
C GLU A 282 3.81 16.80 -24.34
N VAL A 283 4.06 15.77 -23.52
CA VAL A 283 5.01 14.70 -23.83
C VAL A 283 4.42 13.79 -24.92
N GLN A 284 4.92 13.91 -26.15
CA GLN A 284 4.47 13.10 -27.29
C GLN A 284 5.11 11.70 -27.32
N LYS A 285 6.39 11.60 -26.97
CA LYS A 285 7.16 10.35 -26.89
C LYS A 285 7.76 10.27 -25.49
N ALA A 286 7.55 9.15 -24.80
CA ALA A 286 8.06 8.92 -23.45
C ALA A 286 8.72 7.54 -23.35
N PRO A 287 9.70 7.35 -22.46
CA PRO A 287 10.12 5.99 -22.08
C PRO A 287 8.97 5.25 -21.40
N PHE A 288 9.09 3.94 -21.24
CA PHE A 288 8.20 3.20 -20.35
C PHE A 288 8.49 3.53 -18.88
N ALA A 289 7.43 3.61 -18.07
CA ALA A 289 7.57 3.54 -16.62
C ALA A 289 8.23 2.21 -16.19
N LEU A 290 8.79 2.11 -14.99
CA LEU A 290 9.51 0.93 -14.49
C LEU A 290 8.60 -0.32 -14.47
N ALA A 291 7.38 -0.18 -13.98
CA ALA A 291 6.37 -1.25 -14.01
C ALA A 291 6.00 -1.61 -15.46
N GLN A 292 5.72 -0.61 -16.29
CA GLN A 292 5.37 -0.79 -17.70
C GLN A 292 6.50 -1.45 -18.51
N ALA A 293 7.77 -1.15 -18.20
CA ALA A 293 8.93 -1.78 -18.82
C ALA A 293 9.06 -3.26 -18.42
N SER A 294 8.73 -3.59 -17.17
CA SER A 294 8.72 -4.98 -16.69
C SER A 294 7.61 -5.79 -17.38
N LEU A 295 6.40 -5.23 -17.46
CA LEU A 295 5.30 -5.82 -18.24
C LEU A 295 5.67 -5.95 -19.72
N GLY A 296 6.30 -4.93 -20.30
CA GLY A 296 6.75 -4.93 -21.69
C GLY A 296 7.76 -6.04 -22.00
N ARG A 297 8.71 -6.31 -21.10
CA ARG A 297 9.64 -7.44 -21.24
C ARG A 297 8.91 -8.78 -21.16
N ALA A 298 7.95 -8.92 -20.24
CA ALA A 298 7.11 -10.11 -20.17
C ALA A 298 6.29 -10.29 -21.47
N TYR A 299 5.71 -9.22 -22.00
CA TYR A 299 4.96 -9.26 -23.26
C TYR A 299 5.81 -9.75 -24.44
N VAL A 300 7.05 -9.27 -24.56
CA VAL A 300 8.02 -9.77 -25.54
C VAL A 300 8.36 -11.25 -25.31
N ALA A 301 8.58 -11.66 -24.05
CA ALA A 301 8.92 -13.04 -23.70
C ALA A 301 7.79 -14.04 -24.00
N PHE A 302 6.53 -13.58 -23.98
CA PHE A 302 5.34 -14.35 -24.38
C PHE A 302 4.95 -14.09 -25.83
N GLU A 303 5.91 -13.72 -26.68
CA GLU A 303 5.74 -13.57 -28.13
C GLU A 303 4.55 -12.67 -28.52
N PHE A 304 4.33 -11.60 -27.76
CA PHE A 304 3.23 -10.66 -27.95
C PHE A 304 1.83 -11.32 -27.84
N GLY A 305 1.69 -12.39 -27.06
CA GLY A 305 0.44 -13.14 -26.90
C GLY A 305 -0.67 -12.42 -26.12
N THR A 306 -1.86 -13.02 -26.06
CA THR A 306 -3.08 -12.43 -25.51
C THR A 306 -3.15 -12.45 -23.97
N ILE A 307 -2.16 -13.01 -23.29
CA ILE A 307 -2.21 -13.22 -21.83
C ILE A 307 -2.19 -11.91 -21.02
N PHE A 308 -1.79 -10.80 -21.64
CA PHE A 308 -1.82 -9.46 -21.06
C PHE A 308 -3.01 -8.62 -21.55
N ASN A 309 -3.97 -9.24 -22.22
CA ASN A 309 -5.25 -8.60 -22.49
C ASN A 309 -6.12 -8.64 -21.23
N LEU A 310 -6.91 -7.60 -21.06
CA LEU A 310 -7.96 -7.49 -20.04
C LEU A 310 -9.33 -7.55 -20.75
N PRO A 311 -9.94 -8.75 -20.87
CA PRO A 311 -11.23 -8.92 -21.55
C PRO A 311 -12.39 -8.66 -20.57
N PHE A 312 -12.79 -7.41 -20.43
CA PHE A 312 -13.99 -7.08 -19.64
C PHE A 312 -15.25 -7.28 -20.47
N ALA A 313 -16.31 -7.76 -19.83
CA ALA A 313 -17.61 -7.95 -20.45
C ALA A 313 -18.75 -7.46 -19.55
N MET A 314 -19.70 -6.73 -20.12
CA MET A 314 -20.86 -6.19 -19.40
C MET A 314 -22.16 -6.56 -20.12
N ASP A 315 -23.09 -7.21 -19.41
CA ASP A 315 -24.48 -7.42 -19.87
C ASP A 315 -25.31 -6.18 -19.49
N PHE A 316 -25.82 -5.46 -20.48
CA PHE A 316 -26.74 -4.34 -20.24
C PHE A 316 -28.14 -4.88 -19.98
N LEU A 317 -28.68 -4.56 -18.80
CA LEU A 317 -30.01 -4.98 -18.37
C LEU A 317 -31.11 -4.07 -18.93
N ASP A 318 -30.74 -2.83 -19.23
CA ASP A 318 -31.58 -1.81 -19.86
C ASP A 318 -30.93 -1.39 -21.20
N GLU A 319 -31.72 -0.89 -22.15
CA GLU A 319 -31.21 -0.50 -23.48
C GLU A 319 -30.21 0.66 -23.38
N VAL A 320 -29.09 0.54 -24.09
CA VAL A 320 -28.05 1.57 -24.16
C VAL A 320 -27.95 2.13 -25.58
N ASP A 321 -27.87 3.46 -25.68
CA ASP A 321 -27.63 4.13 -26.96
C ASP A 321 -26.13 4.02 -27.29
N GLU A 322 -25.81 3.13 -28.22
CA GLU A 322 -24.44 2.84 -28.63
C GLU A 322 -23.72 4.06 -29.26
N ARG A 323 -24.47 5.01 -29.85
CA ARG A 323 -23.87 6.23 -30.42
C ARG A 323 -23.50 7.22 -29.34
N LEU A 324 -24.37 7.38 -28.33
CA LEU A 324 -24.02 8.18 -27.15
C LEU A 324 -22.86 7.55 -26.38
N PHE A 325 -22.83 6.21 -26.31
CA PHE A 325 -21.72 5.48 -25.72
C PHE A 325 -20.41 5.73 -26.47
N GLU A 326 -20.40 5.60 -27.81
CA GLU A 326 -19.24 5.91 -28.65
C GLU A 326 -18.73 7.34 -28.44
N GLN A 327 -19.62 8.32 -28.39
CA GLN A 327 -19.27 9.72 -28.14
C GLN A 327 -18.67 9.92 -26.75
N ALA A 328 -19.31 9.36 -25.71
CA ALA A 328 -18.82 9.44 -24.34
C ALA A 328 -17.45 8.76 -24.19
N PHE A 329 -17.26 7.59 -24.81
CA PHE A 329 -15.98 6.90 -24.78
C PHE A 329 -14.90 7.64 -25.59
N THR A 330 -15.28 8.34 -26.67
CA THR A 330 -14.36 9.25 -27.39
C THR A 330 -13.84 10.35 -26.47
N ASP A 331 -14.70 10.96 -25.65
CA ASP A 331 -14.28 11.96 -24.67
C ASP A 331 -13.23 11.42 -23.68
N LEU A 332 -13.38 10.16 -23.26
CA LEU A 332 -12.40 9.47 -22.39
C LEU A 332 -11.07 9.27 -23.11
N ILE A 333 -11.09 8.81 -24.36
CA ILE A 333 -9.87 8.62 -25.17
C ILE A 333 -9.14 9.96 -25.38
N GLU A 334 -9.87 11.04 -25.61
CA GLU A 334 -9.28 12.38 -25.76
C GLU A 334 -8.65 12.86 -24.45
N ARG A 335 -9.36 12.66 -23.33
CA ARG A 335 -8.92 13.03 -21.98
C ARG A 335 -7.68 12.26 -21.52
N HIS A 336 -7.65 10.95 -21.69
CA HIS A 336 -6.60 10.08 -21.18
C HIS A 336 -5.64 9.63 -22.27
N ALA A 337 -4.44 10.19 -22.29
CA ALA A 337 -3.45 9.90 -23.33
C ALA A 337 -3.11 8.41 -23.45
N SER A 338 -3.08 7.65 -22.34
CA SER A 338 -2.74 6.22 -22.33
C SER A 338 -3.67 5.37 -23.22
N LEU A 339 -4.95 5.76 -23.32
CA LEU A 339 -5.95 5.11 -24.17
C LEU A 339 -5.70 5.29 -25.67
N ARG A 340 -4.92 6.32 -26.05
CA ARG A 340 -4.55 6.63 -27.44
C ARG A 340 -3.04 6.60 -27.63
N THR A 341 -2.40 5.59 -27.07
CA THR A 341 -0.95 5.42 -27.08
C THR A 341 -0.55 4.15 -27.82
N THR A 342 0.50 4.26 -28.64
CA THR A 342 1.15 3.11 -29.28
C THR A 342 2.43 2.76 -28.52
N PHE A 343 2.79 1.48 -28.50
CA PHE A 343 3.93 0.94 -27.76
C PHE A 343 4.94 0.34 -28.73
N HIS A 344 6.21 0.76 -28.60
CA HIS A 344 7.28 0.41 -29.52
C HIS A 344 8.39 -0.32 -28.76
N PHE A 345 8.81 -1.46 -29.29
CA PHE A 345 9.79 -2.37 -28.71
C PHE A 345 11.00 -2.49 -29.65
N GLU A 346 11.71 -1.39 -29.87
CA GLU A 346 12.88 -1.35 -30.75
C GLU A 346 14.16 -1.74 -29.98
N ALA A 347 15.15 -2.31 -30.69
CA ALA A 347 16.39 -2.78 -30.07
C ALA A 347 17.19 -1.62 -29.44
N GLY A 348 17.14 -1.51 -28.11
CA GLY A 348 17.84 -0.50 -27.32
C GLY A 348 16.97 0.67 -26.85
N GLU A 349 15.75 0.83 -27.36
CA GLU A 349 14.82 1.89 -26.95
C GLU A 349 13.36 1.39 -26.98
N ALA A 350 12.82 0.99 -25.83
CA ALA A 350 11.39 0.75 -25.66
C ALA A 350 10.69 2.05 -25.24
N TYR A 351 9.64 2.45 -25.96
CA TYR A 351 8.98 3.74 -25.74
C TYR A 351 7.49 3.69 -26.04
N GLN A 352 6.77 4.63 -25.45
CA GLN A 352 5.36 4.89 -25.71
C GLN A 352 5.21 6.19 -26.50
N GLN A 353 4.26 6.18 -27.43
CA GLN A 353 3.98 7.33 -28.30
C GLN A 353 2.49 7.64 -28.31
N ARG A 354 2.19 8.86 -27.85
CA ARG A 354 0.85 9.44 -27.83
C ARG A 354 0.37 9.76 -29.24
N ILE A 355 -0.89 9.46 -29.52
CA ILE A 355 -1.58 9.85 -30.76
C ILE A 355 -2.40 11.11 -30.51
N ALA A 356 -2.30 12.11 -31.38
CA ALA A 356 -3.08 13.34 -31.25
C ALA A 356 -4.60 13.09 -31.43
N PRO A 357 -5.50 13.78 -30.72
CA PRO A 357 -6.95 13.57 -30.83
C PRO A 357 -7.48 13.64 -32.28
N GLY A 358 -7.00 14.61 -33.07
CA GLY A 358 -7.37 14.76 -34.48
C GLY A 358 -6.92 13.60 -35.40
N GLN A 359 -6.16 12.63 -34.89
CA GLN A 359 -5.72 11.44 -35.62
C GLN A 359 -6.48 10.17 -35.22
N LEU A 360 -7.39 10.23 -34.23
CA LEU A 360 -8.13 9.06 -33.73
C LEU A 360 -8.93 8.36 -34.85
N GLY A 361 -9.50 9.12 -35.80
CA GLY A 361 -10.24 8.56 -36.94
C GLY A 361 -9.42 7.67 -37.88
N ARG A 362 -8.10 7.56 -37.69
CA ARG A 362 -7.24 6.61 -38.42
C ARG A 362 -7.31 5.19 -37.86
N PHE A 363 -7.88 5.02 -36.66
CA PHE A 363 -7.92 3.76 -35.94
C PHE A 363 -9.38 3.32 -35.76
N LYS A 364 -9.66 2.04 -36.02
CA LYS A 364 -10.96 1.44 -35.68
C LYS A 364 -10.83 0.83 -34.28
N TRP A 365 -11.56 1.41 -33.33
CA TRP A 365 -11.55 0.99 -31.92
C TRP A 365 -12.96 0.71 -31.38
N PHE A 366 -14.02 1.22 -32.05
CA PHE A 366 -15.42 1.01 -31.69
C PHE A 366 -16.15 0.18 -32.76
N TRP A 367 -16.98 -0.77 -32.34
CA TRP A 367 -17.89 -1.52 -33.21
C TRP A 367 -19.29 -1.56 -32.58
N SER A 368 -20.30 -1.11 -33.33
CA SER A 368 -21.70 -1.23 -32.89
C SER A 368 -22.17 -2.69 -32.95
N SER A 369 -23.34 -2.97 -32.38
CA SER A 369 -23.98 -4.27 -32.48
C SER A 369 -24.32 -4.65 -33.93
N ASP A 370 -24.67 -3.67 -34.76
CA ASP A 370 -24.92 -3.87 -36.21
C ASP A 370 -23.65 -4.27 -36.98
N GLU A 371 -22.46 -3.92 -36.48
CA GLU A 371 -21.15 -4.27 -37.07
C GLU A 371 -20.58 -5.59 -36.50
N SER A 372 -21.33 -6.30 -35.66
CA SER A 372 -20.83 -7.41 -34.83
C SER A 372 -21.42 -8.78 -35.16
N GLU A 373 -21.95 -8.95 -36.37
CA GLU A 373 -22.39 -10.26 -36.85
C GLU A 373 -21.25 -11.29 -36.79
N GLY A 374 -21.49 -12.41 -36.09
CA GLY A 374 -20.53 -13.50 -35.92
C GLY A 374 -19.44 -13.27 -34.86
N ALA A 375 -19.39 -12.10 -34.22
CA ALA A 375 -18.49 -11.85 -33.10
C ALA A 375 -19.04 -12.45 -31.79
N SER A 376 -18.14 -12.83 -30.89
CA SER A 376 -18.44 -13.37 -29.57
C SER A 376 -17.47 -12.82 -28.53
N LEU A 377 -17.80 -12.94 -27.24
CA LEU A 377 -16.87 -12.57 -26.17
C LEU A 377 -15.56 -13.36 -26.26
N ALA A 378 -15.64 -14.65 -26.61
CA ALA A 378 -14.46 -15.49 -26.78
C ALA A 378 -13.58 -15.05 -27.95
N SER A 379 -14.18 -14.66 -29.09
CA SER A 379 -13.42 -14.17 -30.25
C SER A 379 -12.77 -12.80 -29.99
N GLU A 380 -13.43 -11.92 -29.24
CA GLU A 380 -12.81 -10.64 -28.83
C GLU A 380 -11.72 -10.86 -27.79
N ALA A 381 -11.92 -11.71 -26.77
CA ALA A 381 -10.91 -11.99 -25.74
C ALA A 381 -9.61 -12.60 -26.32
N SER A 382 -9.71 -13.32 -27.43
CA SER A 382 -8.59 -13.93 -28.16
C SER A 382 -7.93 -13.02 -29.20
N TYR A 383 -8.35 -11.76 -29.29
CA TYR A 383 -7.74 -10.81 -30.21
C TYR A 383 -6.30 -10.48 -29.79
N GLN A 384 -5.35 -10.66 -30.70
CA GLN A 384 -3.95 -10.31 -30.47
C GLN A 384 -3.69 -8.89 -31.00
N PHE A 385 -3.32 -7.98 -30.10
CA PHE A 385 -2.97 -6.59 -30.46
C PHE A 385 -1.60 -6.51 -31.15
N ASP A 386 -1.47 -5.63 -32.14
CA ASP A 386 -0.21 -5.03 -32.58
C ASP A 386 -0.10 -3.61 -32.02
N LEU A 387 0.34 -3.51 -30.77
CA LEU A 387 0.42 -2.24 -30.02
C LEU A 387 1.28 -1.15 -30.69
N SER A 388 2.10 -1.49 -31.68
CA SER A 388 2.89 -0.51 -32.43
C SER A 388 2.08 0.20 -33.53
N ARG A 389 0.91 -0.34 -33.90
CA ARG A 389 0.11 0.07 -35.06
C ARG A 389 -1.37 0.30 -34.80
N GLU A 390 -1.88 -0.11 -33.65
CA GLU A 390 -3.26 0.12 -33.24
C GLU A 390 -3.37 0.68 -31.82
N LEU A 391 -4.58 1.12 -31.46
CA LEU A 391 -4.87 1.56 -30.09
C LEU A 391 -4.94 0.34 -29.17
N PRO A 392 -4.55 0.45 -27.89
CA PRO A 392 -4.46 -0.67 -26.96
C PRO A 392 -5.85 -1.10 -26.43
N MET A 393 -6.90 -0.95 -27.24
CA MET A 393 -8.26 -1.24 -26.84
C MET A 393 -9.19 -1.56 -28.00
N ARG A 394 -10.28 -2.27 -27.68
CA ARG A 394 -11.43 -2.51 -28.53
C ARG A 394 -12.71 -2.42 -27.71
N VAL A 395 -13.68 -1.67 -28.21
CA VAL A 395 -15.00 -1.48 -27.61
C VAL A 395 -16.01 -2.03 -28.60
N ARG A 396 -16.66 -3.15 -28.28
CA ARG A 396 -17.59 -3.81 -29.19
C ARG A 396 -18.90 -4.13 -28.51
N PHE A 397 -20.00 -3.66 -29.08
CA PHE A 397 -21.33 -4.13 -28.72
C PHE A 397 -21.67 -5.41 -29.47
N LEU A 398 -22.17 -6.40 -28.74
CA LEU A 398 -22.80 -7.61 -29.24
C LEU A 398 -24.29 -7.52 -28.92
N ARG A 399 -25.13 -8.12 -29.76
CA ARG A 399 -26.57 -8.20 -29.49
C ARG A 399 -27.02 -9.64 -29.51
N ASP A 400 -27.66 -10.06 -28.43
CA ASP A 400 -28.26 -11.39 -28.36
C ASP A 400 -29.51 -11.42 -29.28
N PRO A 401 -29.55 -12.30 -30.30
CA PRO A 401 -30.64 -12.29 -31.27
C PRO A 401 -32.02 -12.64 -30.68
N GLN A 402 -32.06 -13.35 -29.54
CA GLN A 402 -33.30 -13.84 -28.93
C GLN A 402 -33.90 -12.82 -27.96
N SER A 403 -33.07 -12.32 -27.04
CA SER A 403 -33.44 -11.39 -25.98
C SER A 403 -33.31 -9.92 -26.40
N GLN A 404 -32.62 -9.65 -27.50
CA GLN A 404 -32.26 -8.31 -27.99
C GLN A 404 -31.39 -7.48 -27.02
N ARG A 405 -30.92 -8.09 -25.93
CA ARG A 405 -30.02 -7.44 -24.96
C ARG A 405 -28.67 -7.16 -25.60
N GLN A 406 -28.07 -6.06 -25.14
CA GLN A 406 -26.76 -5.61 -25.57
C GLN A 406 -25.71 -6.09 -24.57
N THR A 407 -24.62 -6.66 -25.08
CA THR A 407 -23.46 -7.03 -24.29
C THR A 407 -22.27 -6.25 -24.81
N LEU A 408 -21.54 -5.57 -23.93
CA LEU A 408 -20.32 -4.86 -24.28
C LEU A 408 -19.11 -5.73 -24.00
N SER A 409 -18.27 -5.94 -25.01
CA SER A 409 -16.89 -6.38 -24.85
C SER A 409 -15.99 -5.15 -24.81
N LEU A 410 -15.32 -4.94 -23.68
CA LEU A 410 -14.28 -3.93 -23.49
C LEU A 410 -12.95 -4.67 -23.32
N LEU A 411 -12.25 -4.86 -24.43
CA LEU A 411 -10.92 -5.47 -24.44
C LEU A 411 -9.88 -4.37 -24.37
N VAL A 412 -9.00 -4.39 -23.37
CA VAL A 412 -7.91 -3.42 -23.23
C VAL A 412 -6.60 -4.15 -22.98
N HIS A 413 -5.49 -3.68 -23.55
CA HIS A 413 -4.17 -4.23 -23.23
C HIS A 413 -3.65 -3.66 -21.92
N HIS A 414 -3.10 -4.51 -21.05
CA HIS A 414 -2.70 -4.12 -19.69
C HIS A 414 -1.59 -3.04 -19.65
N MET A 415 -0.84 -2.86 -20.76
CA MET A 415 0.12 -1.75 -20.93
C MET A 415 -0.51 -0.35 -20.83
N ALA A 416 -1.81 -0.22 -21.11
CA ALA A 416 -2.50 1.06 -21.16
C ALA A 416 -3.26 1.39 -19.88
N ILE A 417 -3.74 0.37 -19.15
CA ILE A 417 -4.57 0.55 -17.96
C ILE A 417 -4.24 -0.50 -16.90
N ASP A 418 -4.55 -0.17 -15.66
CA ASP A 418 -4.64 -1.08 -14.53
C ASP A 418 -6.07 -1.09 -13.94
N GLU A 419 -6.27 -1.87 -12.87
CA GLU A 419 -7.57 -1.97 -12.19
C GLU A 419 -8.04 -0.63 -11.61
N TRP A 420 -7.14 0.19 -11.09
CA TRP A 420 -7.49 1.53 -10.62
C TRP A 420 -7.98 2.40 -11.77
N SER A 421 -7.28 2.38 -12.90
CA SER A 421 -7.64 3.10 -14.12
C SER A 421 -9.03 2.69 -14.61
N LEU A 422 -9.38 1.42 -14.53
CA LEU A 422 -10.70 0.93 -14.91
C LEU A 422 -11.80 1.65 -14.12
N ASN A 423 -11.65 1.78 -12.80
CA ASN A 423 -12.64 2.45 -11.96
C ASN A 423 -12.76 3.95 -12.29
N VAL A 424 -11.62 4.63 -12.50
CA VAL A 424 -11.60 6.04 -12.95
C VAL A 424 -12.30 6.17 -14.31
N MET A 425 -11.99 5.28 -15.26
CA MET A 425 -12.61 5.28 -16.58
C MET A 425 -14.12 5.09 -16.49
N MET A 426 -14.60 4.12 -15.72
CA MET A 426 -16.05 3.85 -15.64
C MET A 426 -16.81 4.99 -14.95
N GLU A 427 -16.23 5.62 -13.92
CA GLU A 427 -16.79 6.81 -13.27
C GLU A 427 -16.92 7.98 -14.27
N GLU A 428 -15.86 8.27 -15.01
CA GLU A 428 -15.84 9.35 -16.00
C GLU A 428 -16.70 9.04 -17.23
N LEU A 429 -16.81 7.77 -17.62
CA LEU A 429 -17.71 7.32 -18.68
C LEU A 429 -19.17 7.64 -18.33
N GLY A 430 -19.58 7.44 -17.07
CA GLY A 430 -20.90 7.83 -16.61
C GLY A 430 -21.15 9.34 -16.76
N LYS A 431 -20.18 10.17 -16.35
CA LYS A 431 -20.25 11.64 -16.49
C LYS A 431 -20.33 12.07 -17.96
N ALA A 432 -19.51 11.48 -18.82
CA ALA A 432 -19.49 11.74 -20.26
C ALA A 432 -20.80 11.31 -20.92
N TYR A 433 -21.31 10.13 -20.60
CA TYR A 433 -22.57 9.62 -21.14
C TYR A 433 -23.75 10.53 -20.79
N LEU A 434 -23.84 10.96 -19.52
CA LEU A 434 -24.88 11.89 -19.07
C LEU A 434 -24.80 13.24 -19.81
N ALA A 435 -23.60 13.80 -19.98
CA ALA A 435 -23.40 15.06 -20.70
C ALA A 435 -23.83 14.93 -22.16
N ARG A 436 -23.45 13.83 -22.82
CA ARG A 436 -23.81 13.54 -24.22
C ARG A 436 -25.29 13.30 -24.39
N ALA A 437 -25.95 12.65 -23.43
CA ALA A 437 -27.40 12.44 -23.43
C ALA A 437 -28.20 13.75 -23.41
N VAL A 438 -27.66 14.83 -22.84
CA VAL A 438 -28.26 16.18 -22.90
C VAL A 438 -27.70 17.05 -24.04
N GLY A 439 -26.99 16.46 -24.99
CA GLY A 439 -26.45 17.12 -26.17
C GLY A 439 -25.26 18.04 -25.90
N LYS A 440 -24.49 17.80 -24.84
CA LYS A 440 -23.31 18.60 -24.45
C LYS A 440 -22.06 17.74 -24.41
N ALA A 441 -20.90 18.39 -24.54
CA ALA A 441 -19.63 17.76 -24.18
C ALA A 441 -19.48 17.72 -22.65
N PRO A 442 -18.79 16.72 -22.08
CA PRO A 442 -18.50 16.71 -20.66
C PRO A 442 -17.62 17.91 -20.25
N VAL A 443 -17.83 18.39 -19.03
CA VAL A 443 -16.99 19.41 -18.40
C VAL A 443 -16.21 18.72 -17.29
N TRP A 444 -14.89 18.80 -17.39
CA TRP A 444 -13.98 18.23 -16.40
C TRP A 444 -13.52 19.32 -15.42
N GLU A 445 -13.48 19.00 -14.13
CA GLU A 445 -13.07 19.94 -13.08
C GLU A 445 -11.59 20.33 -13.22
N ALA A 446 -10.74 19.37 -13.59
CA ALA A 446 -9.32 19.56 -13.83
C ALA A 446 -8.84 18.75 -15.06
N PRO A 447 -7.73 19.16 -15.69
CA PRO A 447 -7.02 18.33 -16.66
C PRO A 447 -6.60 17.00 -16.01
N ALA A 448 -6.72 15.90 -16.76
CA ALA A 448 -6.17 14.63 -16.32
C ALA A 448 -4.63 14.69 -16.39
N PRO A 449 -3.90 14.30 -15.32
CA PRO A 449 -2.45 14.20 -15.39
C PRO A 449 -2.02 13.16 -16.43
N SER A 450 -0.87 13.36 -17.06
CA SER A 450 -0.42 12.48 -18.14
C SER A 450 0.45 11.33 -17.63
N PHE A 451 0.08 10.09 -17.96
CA PHE A 451 0.94 8.92 -17.70
C PHE A 451 2.31 9.02 -18.39
N HIS A 452 2.40 9.75 -19.50
CA HIS A 452 3.68 9.99 -20.19
C HIS A 452 4.61 10.89 -19.37
N GLU A 453 4.05 11.91 -18.72
CA GLU A 453 4.80 12.80 -17.82
C GLU A 453 5.25 12.04 -16.57
N TYR A 454 4.36 11.23 -15.99
CA TYR A 454 4.71 10.30 -14.92
C TYR A 454 5.92 9.43 -15.30
N SER A 455 5.87 8.80 -16.48
CA SER A 455 6.92 7.90 -16.95
C SER A 455 8.27 8.61 -17.12
N VAL A 456 8.28 9.86 -17.61
CA VAL A 456 9.50 10.67 -17.72
C VAL A 456 10.05 11.01 -16.31
N HIS A 457 9.18 11.44 -15.40
CA HIS A 457 9.60 11.80 -14.04
C HIS A 457 10.08 10.60 -13.23
N GLU A 458 9.47 9.43 -13.39
CA GLU A 458 9.87 8.20 -12.71
C GLU A 458 11.23 7.71 -13.25
N GLN A 459 11.41 7.67 -14.58
CA GLN A 459 12.70 7.31 -15.18
C GLN A 459 13.84 8.25 -14.76
N ALA A 460 13.56 9.55 -14.61
CA ALA A 460 14.54 10.51 -14.10
C ALA A 460 14.92 10.28 -12.63
N ARG A 461 13.98 9.79 -11.81
CA ARG A 461 14.21 9.42 -10.40
C ARG A 461 15.00 8.12 -10.28
N GLY A 462 14.75 7.16 -11.17
CA GLY A 462 15.36 5.83 -11.13
C GLY A 462 14.86 4.99 -9.95
N ILE A 463 15.48 3.81 -9.76
CA ILE A 463 15.11 2.88 -8.69
C ILE A 463 15.63 3.38 -7.35
N ASN A 464 14.74 3.51 -6.37
CA ASN A 464 15.12 3.80 -5.00
C ASN A 464 15.86 2.61 -4.38
N GLN A 465 17.15 2.81 -4.06
CA GLN A 465 18.01 1.75 -3.53
C GLN A 465 17.63 1.31 -2.10
N GLN A 466 17.04 2.19 -1.29
CA GLN A 466 16.56 1.82 0.05
C GLN A 466 15.35 0.90 -0.05
N HIS A 467 14.44 1.19 -0.98
CA HIS A 467 13.26 0.35 -1.21
C HIS A 467 13.66 -1.00 -1.80
N LEU A 468 14.63 -1.03 -2.72
CA LEU A 468 15.21 -2.27 -3.22
C LEU A 468 15.85 -3.09 -2.08
N ALA A 469 16.61 -2.45 -1.19
CA ALA A 469 17.24 -3.11 -0.06
C ALA A 469 16.19 -3.78 0.86
N TYR A 470 15.11 -3.07 1.21
CA TYR A 470 13.99 -3.62 1.99
C TYR A 470 13.48 -4.95 1.43
N TRP A 471 13.16 -4.99 0.13
CA TRP A 471 12.68 -6.22 -0.51
C TRP A 471 13.74 -7.31 -0.54
N THR A 472 14.99 -6.97 -0.88
CA THR A 472 16.06 -7.97 -0.94
C THR A 472 16.36 -8.56 0.44
N ASP A 473 16.30 -7.78 1.51
CA ASP A 473 16.56 -8.26 2.88
C ASP A 473 15.43 -9.19 3.35
N MET A 474 14.18 -8.85 3.05
CA MET A 474 13.02 -9.68 3.38
C MET A 474 12.99 -11.01 2.61
N LEU A 475 13.40 -11.01 1.33
CA LEU A 475 13.25 -12.16 0.42
C LEU A 475 14.50 -13.02 0.28
N ARG A 476 15.71 -12.53 0.63
CA ARG A 476 16.95 -13.31 0.58
C ARG A 476 16.91 -14.65 1.34
N PRO A 477 16.31 -14.77 2.54
CA PRO A 477 16.22 -16.04 3.25
C PRO A 477 15.04 -16.92 2.80
N ALA A 478 14.27 -16.52 1.79
CA ALA A 478 13.02 -17.18 1.43
C ALA A 478 13.23 -18.48 0.64
N THR A 479 12.32 -19.44 0.86
CA THR A 479 12.21 -20.64 0.02
C THR A 479 11.45 -20.31 -1.27
N PRO A 480 12.04 -20.45 -2.48
CA PRO A 480 11.34 -20.17 -3.73
C PRO A 480 10.23 -21.17 -4.06
N GLY A 481 9.14 -20.68 -4.66
CA GLY A 481 8.04 -21.48 -5.19
C GLY A 481 7.15 -22.16 -4.13
N LEU A 482 6.34 -23.11 -4.57
CA LEU A 482 5.43 -23.91 -3.74
C LEU A 482 5.58 -25.39 -4.08
N THR A 483 5.91 -26.20 -3.07
CA THR A 483 5.90 -27.67 -3.17
C THR A 483 4.76 -28.24 -2.34
N LEU A 484 3.83 -28.93 -3.00
CA LEU A 484 2.78 -29.71 -2.35
C LEU A 484 3.08 -31.22 -2.42
N PRO A 485 2.68 -32.02 -1.41
CA PRO A 485 2.83 -33.47 -1.45
C PRO A 485 2.17 -34.08 -2.70
N VAL A 486 2.87 -35.01 -3.34
CA VAL A 486 2.35 -35.78 -4.48
C VAL A 486 1.38 -36.83 -3.95
N VAL A 487 0.27 -37.04 -4.66
CA VAL A 487 -0.63 -38.15 -4.38
C VAL A 487 -0.20 -39.36 -5.22
N ASP A 488 -0.22 -40.55 -4.64
CA ASP A 488 0.23 -41.79 -5.28
C ASP A 488 -0.43 -41.99 -6.66
N GLY A 489 0.37 -42.08 -7.71
CA GLY A 489 -0.07 -42.30 -9.10
C GLY A 489 0.20 -41.15 -10.06
N ASP A 490 0.58 -39.96 -9.56
CA ASP A 490 0.88 -38.81 -10.41
C ASP A 490 2.23 -38.97 -11.14
N SER A 491 2.15 -39.32 -12.42
CA SER A 491 3.30 -39.34 -13.33
C SER A 491 3.60 -37.91 -13.74
N ARG A 492 4.48 -37.21 -13.00
CA ARG A 492 4.94 -35.86 -13.37
C ARG A 492 5.40 -35.87 -14.83
N VAL A 493 4.69 -35.14 -15.70
CA VAL A 493 5.16 -34.88 -17.07
C VAL A 493 6.47 -34.11 -16.95
N ALA A 494 7.50 -34.58 -17.65
CA ALA A 494 8.80 -33.94 -17.67
C ALA A 494 8.65 -32.47 -18.09
N VAL A 495 9.37 -31.57 -17.39
CA VAL A 495 9.45 -30.14 -17.69
C VAL A 495 9.79 -29.96 -19.17
N GLY A 496 8.79 -29.57 -19.96
CA GLY A 496 8.87 -29.37 -21.40
C GLY A 496 7.75 -28.42 -21.83
N GLU A 497 8.16 -27.33 -22.48
CA GLU A 497 7.39 -26.14 -22.87
C GLU A 497 6.71 -25.36 -21.72
N VAL A 498 6.87 -24.03 -21.74
CA VAL A 498 6.19 -23.12 -20.83
C VAL A 498 4.71 -23.09 -21.20
N SER A 499 3.92 -23.98 -20.60
CA SER A 499 2.47 -23.98 -20.74
C SER A 499 1.86 -22.91 -19.84
N THR A 500 0.93 -22.12 -20.37
CA THR A 500 0.08 -21.23 -19.57
C THR A 500 -1.29 -21.84 -19.30
N ARG A 501 -1.57 -23.06 -19.78
CA ARG A 501 -2.88 -23.72 -19.63
C ARG A 501 -3.24 -23.87 -18.15
N ALA A 502 -4.43 -23.41 -17.81
CA ALA A 502 -4.94 -23.43 -16.45
C ALA A 502 -6.34 -24.06 -16.37
N GLU A 503 -6.65 -24.54 -15.18
CA GLU A 503 -7.99 -24.91 -14.74
C GLU A 503 -8.39 -24.02 -13.57
N TRP A 504 -9.68 -23.91 -13.30
CA TRP A 504 -10.16 -23.06 -12.21
C TRP A 504 -11.36 -23.66 -11.49
N PHE A 505 -11.55 -23.24 -10.25
CA PHE A 505 -12.74 -23.49 -9.45
C PHE A 505 -13.04 -22.27 -8.58
N GLU A 506 -14.20 -22.25 -7.94
CA GLU A 506 -14.61 -21.15 -7.07
C GLU A 506 -15.06 -21.68 -5.71
N ILE A 507 -14.74 -20.91 -4.67
CA ILE A 507 -15.33 -21.05 -3.33
C ILE A 507 -16.27 -19.87 -3.13
N LYS A 508 -17.52 -20.17 -2.78
CA LYS A 508 -18.59 -19.19 -2.56
C LYS A 508 -19.09 -19.26 -1.11
N PRO A 509 -18.47 -18.50 -0.20
CA PRO A 509 -19.00 -18.33 1.15
C PRO A 509 -20.46 -17.88 1.13
N ASP A 510 -21.29 -18.43 2.02
CA ASP A 510 -22.64 -17.91 2.23
C ASP A 510 -22.61 -16.59 3.01
N GLN A 511 -23.73 -15.87 3.05
CA GLN A 511 -23.80 -14.57 3.72
C GLN A 511 -23.38 -14.63 5.19
N THR A 512 -23.72 -15.71 5.90
CA THR A 512 -23.37 -15.89 7.31
C THR A 512 -21.86 -15.92 7.47
N LEU A 513 -21.17 -16.72 6.65
CA LEU A 513 -19.71 -16.80 6.67
C LEU A 513 -19.06 -15.47 6.26
N ILE A 514 -19.62 -14.78 5.26
CA ILE A 514 -19.13 -13.45 4.84
C ILE A 514 -19.16 -12.48 6.03
N ASP A 515 -20.31 -12.37 6.71
CA ASP A 515 -20.47 -11.46 7.85
C ASP A 515 -19.49 -11.79 8.99
N HIS A 516 -19.27 -13.09 9.24
CA HIS A 516 -18.27 -13.54 10.21
C HIS A 516 -16.84 -13.19 9.81
N LEU A 517 -16.46 -13.32 8.53
CA LEU A 517 -15.13 -12.94 8.05
C LEU A 517 -14.86 -11.44 8.24
N TYR A 518 -15.83 -10.58 7.97
CA TYR A 518 -15.70 -9.14 8.26
C TYR A 518 -15.61 -8.85 9.76
N SER A 519 -16.47 -9.47 10.56
CA SER A 519 -16.44 -9.33 12.03
C SER A 519 -15.08 -9.77 12.59
N PHE A 520 -14.56 -10.88 12.09
CA PHE A 520 -13.25 -11.41 12.46
C PHE A 520 -12.11 -10.48 12.03
N ALA A 521 -12.19 -9.90 10.84
CA ALA A 521 -11.23 -8.88 10.37
C ALA A 521 -11.18 -7.69 11.33
N ARG A 522 -12.35 -7.15 11.73
CA ARG A 522 -12.45 -6.05 12.70
C ARG A 522 -11.86 -6.40 14.06
N GLN A 523 -12.22 -7.56 14.60
CA GLN A 523 -11.72 -8.01 15.92
C GLN A 523 -10.21 -8.16 15.97
N ASN A 524 -9.55 -8.36 14.83
CA ASN A 524 -8.11 -8.54 14.71
C ASN A 524 -7.41 -7.35 14.03
N ASN A 525 -8.04 -6.16 13.97
CA ASN A 525 -7.49 -4.95 13.35
C ASN A 525 -6.94 -5.17 11.93
N SER A 526 -7.64 -6.00 11.14
CA SER A 526 -7.23 -6.43 9.81
C SER A 526 -8.28 -6.05 8.77
N SER A 527 -7.86 -5.95 7.51
CA SER A 527 -8.77 -5.96 6.37
C SER A 527 -9.30 -7.37 6.07
N LEU A 528 -10.40 -7.46 5.32
CA LEU A 528 -10.87 -8.72 4.74
C LEU A 528 -9.75 -9.38 3.91
N PHE A 529 -9.03 -8.58 3.13
CA PHE A 529 -7.88 -9.06 2.36
C PHE A 529 -6.85 -9.74 3.26
N GLY A 530 -6.42 -9.11 4.36
CA GLY A 530 -5.45 -9.69 5.29
C GLY A 530 -5.92 -11.01 5.93
N VAL A 531 -7.22 -11.10 6.25
CA VAL A 531 -7.83 -12.34 6.79
C VAL A 531 -7.82 -13.46 5.74
N VAL A 532 -8.34 -13.20 4.54
CA VAL A 532 -8.43 -14.22 3.47
C VAL A 532 -7.04 -14.61 2.96
N TYR A 533 -6.12 -13.65 2.84
CA TYR A 533 -4.72 -13.87 2.49
C TYR A 533 -4.04 -14.80 3.50
N SER A 534 -4.21 -14.52 4.79
CA SER A 534 -3.68 -15.37 5.87
C SER A 534 -4.34 -16.75 5.88
N ALA A 535 -5.63 -16.84 5.55
CA ALA A 535 -6.32 -18.12 5.43
C ALA A 535 -5.74 -18.99 4.31
N ILE A 536 -5.47 -18.39 3.14
CA ILE A 536 -4.82 -19.06 2.00
C ILE A 536 -3.42 -19.52 2.39
N ALA A 537 -2.62 -18.65 3.00
CA ALA A 537 -1.27 -18.97 3.46
C ALA A 537 -1.28 -20.14 4.47
N LEU A 538 -2.19 -20.10 5.45
CA LEU A 538 -2.35 -21.13 6.47
C LEU A 538 -2.84 -22.46 5.87
N ALA A 539 -3.80 -22.43 4.94
CA ALA A 539 -4.27 -23.63 4.24
C ALA A 539 -3.14 -24.30 3.44
N LEU A 540 -2.36 -23.52 2.71
CA LEU A 540 -1.19 -24.02 1.97
C LEU A 540 -0.11 -24.58 2.90
N HIS A 541 0.15 -23.92 4.03
CA HIS A 541 1.01 -24.46 5.08
C HIS A 541 0.52 -25.83 5.57
N LYS A 542 -0.78 -26.01 5.78
CA LYS A 542 -1.36 -27.28 6.25
C LYS A 542 -1.31 -28.39 5.24
N VAL A 543 -1.57 -28.10 3.98
CA VAL A 543 -1.46 -29.09 2.91
C VAL A 543 0.00 -29.45 2.64
N GLY A 544 0.89 -28.44 2.68
CA GLY A 544 2.29 -28.54 2.28
C GLY A 544 3.30 -28.90 3.36
N GLY A 545 2.97 -28.69 4.64
CA GLY A 545 3.95 -28.79 5.75
C GLY A 545 5.04 -27.71 5.69
N LEU A 546 4.69 -26.52 5.20
CA LEU A 546 5.65 -25.44 4.86
C LEU A 546 6.16 -24.71 6.10
N GLN A 547 7.43 -24.30 6.14
CA GLN A 547 7.95 -23.45 7.23
C GLN A 547 7.78 -21.95 6.90
N ASP A 548 7.90 -21.62 5.63
CA ASP A 548 7.58 -20.32 5.06
C ASP A 548 6.95 -20.48 3.67
N LEU A 549 6.31 -19.41 3.19
CA LEU A 549 5.73 -19.32 1.86
C LEU A 549 5.92 -17.91 1.33
N VAL A 550 6.43 -17.79 0.11
CA VAL A 550 6.45 -16.53 -0.64
C VAL A 550 5.17 -16.42 -1.46
N ILE A 551 4.42 -15.36 -1.22
CA ILE A 551 3.17 -15.08 -1.92
C ILE A 551 3.33 -13.75 -2.65
N GLY A 552 3.07 -13.75 -3.95
CA GLY A 552 2.97 -12.52 -4.75
C GLY A 552 1.61 -11.85 -4.57
N THR A 553 1.58 -10.53 -4.64
CA THR A 553 0.34 -9.76 -4.68
C THR A 553 0.48 -8.48 -5.49
N SER A 554 -0.65 -7.97 -5.99
CA SER A 554 -0.72 -6.70 -6.71
C SER A 554 -0.66 -5.54 -5.73
N ALA A 555 0.18 -4.54 -6.02
CA ALA A 555 0.11 -3.22 -5.42
C ALA A 555 -0.27 -2.20 -6.48
N SER A 556 -0.94 -1.10 -6.09
CA SER A 556 -1.39 -0.08 -7.06
C SER A 556 -0.22 0.58 -7.79
N GLY A 557 0.96 0.64 -7.17
CA GLY A 557 2.13 1.39 -7.63
C GLY A 557 1.93 2.91 -7.66
N ARG A 558 0.75 3.40 -7.27
CA ARG A 558 0.39 4.82 -7.21
C ARG A 558 0.73 5.36 -5.82
N THR A 559 1.98 5.74 -5.62
CA THR A 559 2.45 6.33 -4.36
C THR A 559 2.38 7.86 -4.34
N ASP A 560 2.19 8.49 -5.50
CA ASP A 560 2.08 9.94 -5.66
C ASP A 560 0.61 10.33 -5.89
N PRO A 561 -0.02 11.05 -4.94
CA PRO A 561 -1.42 11.49 -5.05
C PRO A 561 -1.72 12.29 -6.31
N ALA A 562 -0.73 12.97 -6.89
CA ALA A 562 -0.90 13.76 -8.10
C ALA A 562 -1.33 12.92 -9.32
N TYR A 563 -1.18 11.59 -9.28
CA TYR A 563 -1.53 10.68 -10.37
C TYR A 563 -2.71 9.75 -10.05
N TYR A 564 -3.45 9.96 -8.96
CA TYR A 564 -4.60 9.11 -8.60
C TYR A 564 -5.71 9.13 -9.66
N GLU A 565 -5.93 10.26 -10.32
CA GLU A 565 -6.91 10.41 -11.41
C GLU A 565 -6.30 10.17 -12.80
N THR A 566 -5.10 9.58 -12.87
CA THR A 566 -4.44 9.23 -14.14
C THR A 566 -4.82 7.83 -14.59
N VAL A 567 -5.18 7.69 -15.87
CA VAL A 567 -5.32 6.39 -16.53
C VAL A 567 -3.97 5.97 -17.13
N GLY A 568 -3.49 4.80 -16.72
CA GLY A 568 -2.16 4.28 -17.08
C GLY A 568 -1.86 2.95 -16.37
N TYR A 569 -0.72 2.34 -16.67
CA TYR A 569 -0.29 1.10 -16.01
C TYR A 569 0.70 1.41 -14.87
N PHE A 570 0.19 1.47 -13.64
CA PHE A 570 1.01 1.71 -12.44
C PHE A 570 1.26 0.43 -11.65
N THR A 571 0.41 -0.59 -11.79
CA THR A 571 0.45 -1.81 -10.98
C THR A 571 1.84 -2.44 -10.94
N THR A 572 2.32 -2.64 -9.71
CA THR A 572 3.52 -3.43 -9.42
C THR A 572 3.13 -4.74 -8.76
N MET A 573 3.98 -5.75 -8.92
CA MET A 573 3.90 -6.98 -8.14
C MET A 573 4.89 -6.90 -6.99
N VAL A 574 4.42 -7.13 -5.78
CA VAL A 574 5.25 -7.30 -4.59
C VAL A 574 5.14 -8.74 -4.10
N ALA A 575 6.07 -9.18 -3.25
CA ALA A 575 6.05 -10.53 -2.70
C ALA A 575 6.32 -10.50 -1.21
N HIS A 576 5.53 -11.26 -0.44
CA HIS A 576 5.65 -11.33 1.01
C HIS A 576 6.08 -12.73 1.43
N ARG A 577 7.10 -12.80 2.27
CA ARG A 577 7.53 -14.03 2.93
C ARG A 577 6.74 -14.22 4.22
N VAL A 578 5.74 -15.09 4.19
CA VAL A 578 4.96 -15.47 5.39
C VAL A 578 5.66 -16.62 6.10
N GLN A 579 5.91 -16.48 7.40
CA GLN A 579 6.54 -17.52 8.23
C GLN A 579 5.54 -18.12 9.21
N PHE A 580 5.63 -19.43 9.43
CA PHE A 580 4.70 -20.17 10.29
C PHE A 580 5.40 -20.63 11.57
N ASP A 581 5.22 -19.90 12.68
CA ASP A 581 5.53 -20.44 14.03
C ASP A 581 4.38 -21.34 14.49
N SER A 582 4.67 -22.58 14.84
CA SER A 582 3.67 -23.55 15.28
C SER A 582 2.96 -23.14 16.59
N ARG A 583 3.65 -22.34 17.43
CA ARG A 583 3.18 -21.92 18.76
C ARG A 583 2.39 -20.61 18.74
N GLN A 584 2.51 -19.81 17.67
CA GLN A 584 1.73 -18.58 17.54
C GLN A 584 0.25 -18.90 17.36
N THR A 585 -0.62 -17.97 17.75
CA THR A 585 -2.05 -18.09 17.51
C THR A 585 -2.39 -17.68 16.08
N VAL A 586 -3.55 -18.11 15.58
CA VAL A 586 -4.08 -17.71 14.28
C VAL A 586 -4.28 -16.19 14.21
N GLY A 587 -4.78 -15.57 15.28
CA GLY A 587 -4.93 -14.11 15.36
C GLY A 587 -3.58 -13.40 15.22
N ALA A 588 -2.54 -13.90 15.88
CA ALA A 588 -1.19 -13.35 15.77
C ALA A 588 -0.61 -13.50 14.35
N LEU A 589 -0.86 -14.64 13.68
CA LEU A 589 -0.47 -14.83 12.28
C LEU A 589 -1.14 -13.78 11.36
N ILE A 590 -2.43 -13.53 11.56
CA ILE A 590 -3.18 -12.53 10.76
C ILE A 590 -2.66 -11.14 11.02
N GLU A 591 -2.47 -10.76 12.29
CA GLU A 591 -1.94 -9.45 12.66
C GLU A 591 -0.56 -9.23 12.04
N ASN A 592 0.34 -10.21 12.16
CA ASN A 592 1.68 -10.14 11.57
C ASN A 592 1.64 -10.05 10.04
N THR A 593 0.75 -10.80 9.39
CA THR A 593 0.60 -10.80 7.94
C THR A 593 0.02 -9.49 7.44
N SER A 594 -1.00 -8.94 8.12
CA SER A 594 -1.58 -7.64 7.79
C SER A 594 -0.59 -6.51 8.00
N ARG A 595 0.21 -6.55 9.07
CA ARG A 595 1.31 -5.61 9.31
C ARG A 595 2.34 -5.68 8.18
N LEU A 596 2.78 -6.89 7.82
CA LEU A 596 3.72 -7.12 6.71
C LEU A 596 3.22 -6.54 5.39
N ILE A 597 1.95 -6.79 5.03
CA ILE A 597 1.35 -6.25 3.81
C ILE A 597 1.33 -4.72 3.86
N ASN A 598 0.82 -4.12 4.94
CA ASN A 598 0.65 -2.67 5.05
C ASN A 598 1.99 -1.92 5.04
N GLU A 599 2.96 -2.36 5.83
CA GLU A 599 4.29 -1.74 5.90
C GLU A 599 5.04 -1.80 4.57
N SER A 600 4.82 -2.87 3.80
CA SER A 600 5.48 -3.05 2.52
C SER A 600 5.00 -2.10 1.42
N MET A 601 3.80 -1.50 1.56
CA MET A 601 3.20 -0.64 0.52
C MET A 601 4.02 0.62 0.24
N ALA A 602 4.73 1.15 1.24
CA ALA A 602 5.63 2.31 1.07
C ALA A 602 6.81 2.02 0.12
N TYR A 603 7.11 0.73 -0.12
CA TYR A 603 8.22 0.26 -0.94
C TYR A 603 7.74 -0.34 -2.28
N ALA A 604 6.45 -0.26 -2.59
CA ALA A 604 5.84 -0.93 -3.73
C ALA A 604 6.20 -0.31 -5.10
N ASP A 605 7.01 0.74 -5.15
CA ASP A 605 7.50 1.39 -6.37
C ASP A 605 8.60 0.60 -7.09
N VAL A 606 9.20 -0.41 -6.45
CA VAL A 606 10.25 -1.24 -7.05
C VAL A 606 9.62 -2.46 -7.75
N PRO A 607 9.76 -2.63 -9.09
CA PRO A 607 9.22 -3.81 -9.77
C PRO A 607 9.88 -5.11 -9.33
N MET A 608 9.09 -6.19 -9.22
CA MET A 608 9.55 -7.54 -8.87
C MET A 608 10.77 -8.01 -9.66
N GLU A 609 10.84 -7.70 -10.95
CA GLU A 609 11.98 -8.09 -11.78
C GLU A 609 13.30 -7.53 -11.24
N HIS A 610 13.32 -6.26 -10.82
CA HIS A 610 14.52 -5.64 -10.25
C HIS A 610 14.89 -6.25 -8.90
N ILE A 611 13.89 -6.61 -8.09
CA ILE A 611 14.07 -7.33 -6.82
C ILE A 611 14.73 -8.69 -7.09
N GLN A 612 14.19 -9.48 -8.02
CA GLN A 612 14.73 -10.79 -8.39
C GLN A 612 16.15 -10.70 -8.97
N GLN A 613 16.42 -9.71 -9.84
CA GLN A 613 17.76 -9.46 -10.36
C GLN A 613 18.76 -9.12 -9.24
N ALA A 614 18.36 -8.32 -8.27
CA ALA A 614 19.20 -7.98 -7.11
C ALA A 614 19.41 -9.17 -6.15
N LEU A 615 18.49 -10.14 -6.15
CA LEU A 615 18.66 -11.44 -5.47
C LEU A 615 19.55 -12.42 -6.27
N GLY A 616 19.99 -12.05 -7.47
CA GLY A 616 20.84 -12.88 -8.33
C GLY A 616 20.08 -13.89 -9.19
N MET A 617 18.75 -13.76 -9.30
CA MET A 617 17.94 -14.58 -10.17
C MET A 617 18.06 -14.14 -11.64
N THR A 618 17.93 -15.12 -12.53
CA THR A 618 17.89 -14.94 -13.98
C THR A 618 16.48 -15.20 -14.51
N PRO A 619 16.14 -14.75 -15.73
CA PRO A 619 14.84 -15.07 -16.33
C PRO A 619 14.54 -16.58 -16.43
N ALA A 620 15.58 -17.43 -16.47
CA ALA A 620 15.43 -18.89 -16.52
C ALA A 620 14.94 -19.49 -15.19
N ASP A 621 15.08 -18.77 -14.08
CA ASP A 621 14.65 -19.23 -12.74
C ASP A 621 13.15 -19.03 -12.51
N GLY A 622 12.46 -18.29 -13.39
CA GLY A 622 11.04 -17.97 -13.24
C GLY A 622 10.76 -16.93 -12.15
N LEU A 623 9.56 -17.00 -11.56
CA LEU A 623 9.18 -16.14 -10.43
C LEU A 623 9.63 -16.75 -9.10
N LEU A 624 9.99 -15.90 -8.14
CA LEU A 624 10.35 -16.31 -6.78
C LEU A 624 9.19 -17.00 -6.05
N PHE A 625 7.95 -16.70 -6.45
CA PHE A 625 6.72 -17.24 -5.88
C PHE A 625 5.91 -17.98 -6.94
N ASP A 626 5.21 -19.04 -6.50
CA ASP A 626 4.22 -19.75 -7.31
C ASP A 626 2.79 -19.34 -7.01
N VAL A 627 2.57 -18.78 -5.82
CA VAL A 627 1.26 -18.40 -5.30
C VAL A 627 1.07 -16.90 -5.48
N TYR A 628 -0.05 -16.53 -6.08
CA TYR A 628 -0.44 -15.14 -6.25
C TYR A 628 -1.80 -14.89 -5.62
N VAL A 629 -1.93 -13.85 -4.80
CA VAL A 629 -3.21 -13.48 -4.17
C VAL A 629 -3.53 -12.04 -4.54
N GLN A 630 -4.71 -11.82 -5.09
CA GLN A 630 -5.22 -10.48 -5.42
C GLN A 630 -6.66 -10.31 -4.96
N ILE A 631 -7.05 -9.07 -4.72
CA ILE A 631 -8.42 -8.70 -4.38
C ILE A 631 -8.96 -7.69 -5.41
N HIS A 632 -10.16 -7.98 -5.88
CA HIS A 632 -10.96 -7.15 -6.76
C HIS A 632 -12.15 -6.65 -5.96
N ALA A 633 -12.02 -5.46 -5.37
CA ALA A 633 -13.01 -4.88 -4.47
C ALA A 633 -13.82 -3.80 -5.20
N ASN A 634 -15.12 -4.05 -5.36
CA ASN A 634 -16.11 -3.13 -5.92
C ASN A 634 -15.70 -2.55 -7.29
N ASN A 635 -15.17 -3.39 -8.18
CA ASN A 635 -14.85 -2.95 -9.53
C ASN A 635 -16.10 -2.42 -10.23
N ALA A 636 -15.93 -1.29 -10.93
CA ALA A 636 -16.99 -0.53 -11.59
C ALA A 636 -17.54 -1.21 -12.87
N LEU A 637 -17.57 -2.55 -12.88
CA LEU A 637 -18.14 -3.41 -13.92
C LEU A 637 -19.54 -3.92 -13.55
N ASN A 638 -19.97 -3.70 -12.30
CA ASN A 638 -21.35 -3.87 -11.85
C ASN A 638 -21.88 -2.49 -11.44
N GLY A 639 -22.92 -1.99 -12.12
CA GLY A 639 -23.39 -0.65 -11.84
C GLY A 639 -24.46 -0.15 -12.78
N ALA A 640 -24.55 1.17 -12.91
CA ALA A 640 -25.47 1.80 -13.84
C ALA A 640 -24.89 3.09 -14.43
N LEU A 641 -25.21 3.37 -15.70
CA LEU A 641 -24.89 4.65 -16.33
C LEU A 641 -25.99 5.66 -15.99
N PRO A 642 -25.64 6.88 -15.52
CA PRO A 642 -26.63 7.91 -15.26
C PRO A 642 -27.21 8.45 -16.57
N ILE A 643 -28.52 8.70 -16.58
CA ILE A 643 -29.23 9.38 -17.66
C ILE A 643 -30.04 10.56 -17.12
N PRO A 644 -30.56 11.46 -17.99
CA PRO A 644 -31.39 12.58 -17.55
C PRO A 644 -32.59 12.15 -16.70
N ASP A 645 -33.18 13.11 -15.99
CA ASP A 645 -34.34 12.90 -15.11
C ASP A 645 -34.12 11.89 -13.98
N ALA A 646 -32.86 11.78 -13.51
CA ALA A 646 -32.42 10.84 -12.46
C ALA A 646 -32.68 9.35 -12.80
N GLY A 647 -32.77 9.02 -14.08
CA GLY A 647 -32.80 7.62 -14.53
C GLY A 647 -31.41 6.98 -14.52
N SER A 648 -31.37 5.66 -14.72
CA SER A 648 -30.13 4.91 -14.89
C SER A 648 -30.28 3.73 -15.85
N ILE A 649 -29.20 3.36 -16.54
CA ILE A 649 -29.10 2.17 -17.40
C ILE A 649 -28.21 1.16 -16.68
N ARG A 650 -28.79 0.05 -16.22
CA ARG A 650 -28.09 -0.93 -15.40
C ARG A 650 -27.28 -1.90 -16.26
N TYR A 651 -26.13 -2.32 -15.75
CA TYR A 651 -25.29 -3.34 -16.36
C TYR A 651 -24.65 -4.24 -15.29
N ARG A 652 -24.27 -5.46 -15.69
CA ARG A 652 -23.62 -6.45 -14.81
C ARG A 652 -22.39 -7.04 -15.48
N HIS A 653 -21.36 -7.30 -14.69
CA HIS A 653 -20.14 -7.94 -15.14
C HIS A 653 -20.43 -9.39 -15.55
N ILE A 654 -19.86 -9.80 -16.67
CA ILE A 654 -19.78 -11.20 -17.08
C ILE A 654 -18.36 -11.66 -16.79
N ASP A 655 -18.22 -12.65 -15.90
CA ASP A 655 -16.90 -13.20 -15.57
C ASP A 655 -16.27 -13.86 -16.81
N PRO A 656 -14.97 -13.63 -17.05
CA PRO A 656 -14.26 -14.28 -18.15
C PRO A 656 -13.95 -15.75 -17.84
N ASP A 657 -13.86 -16.57 -18.89
CA ASP A 657 -13.30 -17.92 -18.77
C ASP A 657 -11.79 -17.85 -18.44
N LYS A 658 -11.37 -18.51 -17.36
CA LYS A 658 -9.97 -18.53 -16.89
C LYS A 658 -9.25 -19.80 -17.33
N ASN A 659 -8.82 -19.84 -18.59
CA ASN A 659 -8.13 -20.99 -19.18
C ASN A 659 -6.61 -20.84 -19.25
N GLN A 660 -6.08 -19.69 -18.82
CA GLN A 660 -4.65 -19.39 -18.79
C GLN A 660 -4.25 -18.76 -17.45
N SER A 661 -3.04 -19.06 -16.98
CA SER A 661 -2.41 -18.36 -15.86
C SER A 661 -0.89 -18.29 -16.01
N MET A 662 -0.34 -17.18 -15.57
CA MET A 662 1.11 -16.93 -15.46
C MET A 662 1.69 -17.50 -14.16
N PHE A 663 0.84 -17.74 -13.16
CA PHE A 663 1.23 -18.17 -11.84
C PHE A 663 1.00 -19.67 -11.66
N GLY A 664 1.62 -20.26 -10.64
CA GLY A 664 1.36 -21.65 -10.28
C GLY A 664 -0.09 -21.81 -9.79
N ILE A 665 -0.46 -21.02 -8.79
CA ILE A 665 -1.81 -20.91 -8.25
C ILE A 665 -2.13 -19.43 -8.03
N GLN A 666 -3.24 -18.96 -8.59
CA GLN A 666 -3.74 -17.61 -8.47
C GLN A 666 -5.07 -17.63 -7.71
N PHE A 667 -5.12 -16.86 -6.64
CA PHE A 667 -6.29 -16.65 -5.81
C PHE A 667 -6.81 -15.23 -6.04
N GLU A 668 -8.06 -15.13 -6.47
CA GLU A 668 -8.73 -13.87 -6.78
C GLU A 668 -9.93 -13.71 -5.86
N ILE A 669 -9.81 -12.76 -4.93
CA ILE A 669 -10.86 -12.41 -3.98
C ILE A 669 -11.78 -11.41 -4.67
N MET A 670 -12.94 -11.87 -5.13
CA MET A 670 -13.96 -11.04 -5.76
C MET A 670 -14.91 -10.52 -4.68
N GLU A 671 -14.77 -9.25 -4.33
CA GLU A 671 -15.61 -8.54 -3.35
C GLU A 671 -16.49 -7.53 -4.10
N ASN A 672 -17.81 -7.62 -3.97
CA ASN A 672 -18.74 -6.71 -4.64
C ASN A 672 -19.93 -6.37 -3.73
N MET A 673 -20.49 -5.18 -3.88
CA MET A 673 -21.84 -4.85 -3.41
C MET A 673 -22.84 -5.07 -4.54
N LEU A 674 -23.71 -6.08 -4.41
CA LEU A 674 -24.74 -6.41 -5.39
C LEU A 674 -26.12 -6.23 -4.74
N ASP A 675 -26.94 -5.35 -5.30
CA ASP A 675 -28.31 -5.08 -4.83
C ASP A 675 -28.38 -4.78 -3.31
N GLY A 676 -27.35 -4.11 -2.77
CA GLY A 676 -27.23 -3.75 -1.34
C GLY A 676 -26.69 -4.86 -0.42
N GLN A 677 -26.28 -6.01 -0.96
CA GLN A 677 -25.68 -7.11 -0.21
C GLN A 677 -24.22 -7.34 -0.61
N ARG A 678 -23.38 -7.69 0.38
CA ARG A 678 -21.98 -8.06 0.14
C ARG A 678 -21.90 -9.42 -0.52
N SER A 679 -21.20 -9.50 -1.63
CA SER A 679 -20.87 -10.73 -2.34
C SER A 679 -19.36 -10.96 -2.26
N LEU A 680 -18.98 -12.13 -1.78
CA LEU A 680 -17.59 -12.59 -1.72
C LEU A 680 -17.45 -13.90 -2.48
N ARG A 681 -16.48 -13.98 -3.39
CA ARG A 681 -16.08 -15.22 -4.05
C ARG A 681 -14.58 -15.32 -4.05
N LEU A 682 -14.05 -16.52 -3.85
CA LEU A 682 -12.64 -16.82 -4.04
C LEU A 682 -12.51 -17.66 -5.30
N VAL A 683 -12.02 -17.06 -6.38
CA VAL A 683 -11.76 -17.75 -7.64
C VAL A 683 -10.32 -18.24 -7.61
N VAL A 684 -10.12 -19.54 -7.83
CA VAL A 684 -8.80 -20.17 -7.78
C VAL A 684 -8.47 -20.71 -9.17
N THR A 685 -7.45 -20.15 -9.80
CA THR A 685 -6.93 -20.57 -11.09
C THR A 685 -5.57 -21.21 -10.89
N TYR A 686 -5.33 -22.40 -11.43
CA TYR A 686 -4.08 -23.12 -11.24
C TYR A 686 -3.59 -23.78 -12.51
N ARG A 687 -2.26 -23.88 -12.63
CA ARG A 687 -1.59 -24.57 -13.74
C ARG A 687 -1.70 -26.08 -13.58
N SER A 688 -2.50 -26.72 -14.43
CA SER A 688 -2.77 -28.16 -14.33
C SER A 688 -1.59 -29.05 -14.74
N ASP A 689 -0.57 -28.48 -15.37
CA ASP A 689 0.73 -29.13 -15.59
C ASP A 689 1.61 -29.15 -14.33
N ARG A 690 1.33 -28.30 -13.33
CA ARG A 690 2.09 -28.16 -12.08
C ARG A 690 1.38 -28.72 -10.86
N TYR A 691 0.07 -28.57 -10.79
CA TYR A 691 -0.76 -29.01 -9.67
C TYR A 691 -1.92 -29.84 -10.17
N SER A 692 -2.14 -31.02 -9.58
CA SER A 692 -3.27 -31.88 -9.96
C SER A 692 -4.57 -31.42 -9.31
N ALA A 693 -5.70 -31.77 -9.93
CA ALA A 693 -7.03 -31.47 -9.40
C ALA A 693 -7.23 -32.02 -7.98
N GLU A 694 -6.59 -33.14 -7.62
CA GLU A 694 -6.65 -33.71 -6.27
C GLU A 694 -5.87 -32.87 -5.25
N GLN A 695 -4.70 -32.35 -5.61
CA GLN A 695 -3.97 -31.40 -4.76
C GLN A 695 -4.81 -30.14 -4.53
N MET A 696 -5.47 -29.64 -5.57
CA MET A 696 -6.32 -28.45 -5.48
C MET A 696 -7.60 -28.71 -4.68
N ALA A 697 -8.18 -29.90 -4.75
CA ALA A 697 -9.29 -30.29 -3.88
C ALA A 697 -8.89 -30.28 -2.39
N ARG A 698 -7.67 -30.72 -2.05
CA ARG A 698 -7.15 -30.63 -0.68
C ARG A 698 -6.93 -29.19 -0.24
N VAL A 699 -6.42 -28.33 -1.12
CA VAL A 699 -6.27 -26.89 -0.83
C VAL A 699 -7.64 -26.24 -0.61
N SER A 700 -8.62 -26.54 -1.45
CA SER A 700 -9.99 -26.04 -1.30
C SER A 700 -10.59 -26.45 0.05
N ALA A 701 -10.50 -27.74 0.40
CA ALA A 701 -11.01 -28.24 1.67
C ALA A 701 -10.30 -27.60 2.87
N ALA A 702 -8.99 -27.38 2.79
CA ALA A 702 -8.24 -26.70 3.85
C ALA A 702 -8.67 -25.23 4.01
N ILE A 703 -8.91 -24.51 2.91
CA ILE A 703 -9.43 -23.12 2.96
C ILE A 703 -10.79 -23.08 3.64
N GLU A 704 -11.72 -23.96 3.27
CA GLU A 704 -13.04 -24.04 3.90
C GLU A 704 -12.96 -24.35 5.40
N GLN A 705 -12.06 -25.23 5.82
CA GLN A 705 -11.81 -25.52 7.24
C GLN A 705 -11.25 -24.31 7.98
N VAL A 706 -10.33 -23.56 7.37
CA VAL A 706 -9.77 -22.34 7.98
C VAL A 706 -10.84 -21.24 8.06
N PHE A 707 -11.68 -21.08 7.05
CA PHE A 707 -12.82 -20.16 7.11
C PHE A 707 -13.80 -20.54 8.23
N ALA A 708 -14.12 -21.82 8.38
CA ALA A 708 -14.96 -22.30 9.48
C ALA A 708 -14.33 -22.04 10.86
N LEU A 709 -13.00 -22.11 10.97
CA LEU A 709 -12.28 -21.77 12.20
C LEU A 709 -12.47 -20.28 12.57
N PHE A 710 -12.45 -19.37 11.59
CA PHE A 710 -12.57 -17.93 11.83
C PHE A 710 -13.99 -17.52 12.28
N VAL A 711 -14.99 -18.38 12.06
CA VAL A 711 -16.35 -18.20 12.61
C VAL A 711 -16.40 -18.45 14.12
N SER A 712 -15.49 -19.26 14.66
CA SER A 712 -15.46 -19.57 16.09
C SER A 712 -14.92 -18.40 16.91
N PRO A 713 -15.56 -18.02 18.05
CA PRO A 713 -15.04 -16.99 18.95
C PRO A 713 -13.63 -17.27 19.47
N GLU A 714 -13.25 -18.55 19.55
CA GLU A 714 -11.92 -18.99 19.98
C GLU A 714 -10.95 -19.16 18.82
N GLY A 715 -11.41 -18.98 17.57
CA GLY A 715 -10.64 -19.25 16.35
C GLY A 715 -9.32 -18.49 16.29
N ALA A 716 -9.32 -17.22 16.71
CA ALA A 716 -8.12 -16.40 16.80
C ALA A 716 -7.11 -16.90 17.84
N ALA A 717 -7.58 -17.57 18.91
CA ALA A 717 -6.74 -18.09 19.99
C ALA A 717 -6.17 -19.48 19.68
N VAL A 718 -6.67 -20.18 18.66
CA VAL A 718 -6.15 -21.48 18.25
C VAL A 718 -4.71 -21.31 17.78
N LYS A 719 -3.81 -22.16 18.30
CA LYS A 719 -2.42 -22.21 17.84
C LYS A 719 -2.36 -22.76 16.43
N VAL A 720 -1.43 -22.24 15.63
CA VAL A 720 -1.21 -22.68 14.25
C VAL A 720 -1.04 -24.20 14.18
N GLU A 721 -0.32 -24.83 15.11
CA GLU A 721 -0.14 -26.30 15.15
C GLU A 721 -1.46 -27.10 15.28
N HIS A 722 -2.49 -26.54 15.92
CA HIS A 722 -3.76 -27.22 16.18
C HIS A 722 -4.81 -27.05 15.07
N VAL A 723 -4.55 -26.20 14.08
CA VAL A 723 -5.41 -26.08 12.91
C VAL A 723 -5.29 -27.37 12.08
N ARG A 724 -6.42 -28.02 11.79
CA ARG A 724 -6.48 -29.28 11.04
C ARG A 724 -6.39 -29.03 9.53
N ALA A 725 -5.95 -30.05 8.79
CA ALA A 725 -5.88 -30.06 7.33
C ALA A 725 -7.09 -30.79 6.74
#